data_AF-F7CGK0-F1
#
_entry.id   AF-F7CGK0-F1
#
_cell.length_a   1.000
_cell.length_b   1.000
_cell.length_c   1.000
_cell.angle_alpha   90.00
_cell.angle_beta   90.00
_cell.angle_gamma   90.00
#
_symmetry.space_group_name_H-M   'P 1'
#
loop_
_entity.id
_entity.type
_entity.pdbx_description
1 polymer ?
#
loop_
_entity_poly.entity_id
_entity_poly.type
_entity_poly.pdbx_seq_one_letter_code
_entity_poly.pdbx_strand_id
1 'polypeptide(L)'
;MEDSVTGKVLGFLLSLLLLQHRHCSALEVTVPPDQSSPMGRDALLPCTFRVDNPPMNPKFLAILWHFGDKEVLRYDNKGKVSSPRVSIDERALLEGNASLSLSNVTVSDGGTYRCSVIYSPETQKKEIRLRIHALPEVVVAKRTLVRNQGTALRCSVTDFYPQRITVTWLRNGKVLPNSALGPLQQNADGTFRLNSTLTLTPSDTEDTPEIACLVQHESLPTPRRDSFRVQYGVPPSVQVYSAKINGRPEQVLVCEASQFQPEPVRIQWLLNGKIPEDLKKSRDGGFKTGSYYVINPTGGIQVGNISCAVEHETLLLPITETLQLSPEDTEAKYSAGNIAAAIFLTMLLMGAGITAGLWFLIYKRKYFQRFRVSHIHRSQTVEGKKVTLYCVASDCPKGPRVIWSVQGHDGKKTEVAEDEAQAEGEGKMLLGQEFTVRTDRTGTDGRHNVTSSLSFTPDVSAHKDMVVFCKFVCDGKAKEEQLHCSFISAKPKDYIKLSLSDSGEVLSRLTLQEFYPRGIQIRWSCGVGHYQELESINERFTPNSNYTYNTESECKILGQLFTDPGFKVRVTWNQQSSTGQGSREFSARDPEFPWCPWMEEIIKPALKHNSEGRFQCEIRGYFPKALEVKWLRREAGGQELFSVSPSEKYKIPEMEQKKEADGTFSCTAALIVSVSGKSDNGAEFICRVGHPSLGEPLDRSTGALSVTGVPVVRSCTQRGKYIIMEIDQFYPQDIGVTWQRAEKEPKDYKPIPDVQNKLYQNSDGTYRLTSICEGMGLMDRMNPNDFYFTARVQHEALNPPIQKEFLRKEGVFYLLSGGHKAEQLPKGQDSSKNVPTAAAPPGEFLYLMVVTHSPYTALIQQGIKGH
;
A
#
# COMPACT_ATOMS: atom_id res chain seq x y z
N MET A 1 40.79 -14.47 -87.76
CA MET A 1 39.50 -13.77 -87.73
C MET A 1 38.42 -14.82 -87.53
N GLU A 2 38.48 -15.59 -86.44
CA GLU A 2 38.46 -15.15 -85.02
C GLU A 2 37.10 -14.50 -84.73
N ASP A 3 36.21 -15.26 -84.10
CA ASP A 3 36.11 -15.37 -82.63
C ASP A 3 35.39 -14.17 -82.04
N SER A 4 34.04 -14.24 -81.98
CA SER A 4 33.29 -13.33 -81.09
C SER A 4 31.83 -13.71 -80.80
N VAL A 5 31.35 -14.92 -81.13
CA VAL A 5 29.91 -15.24 -80.93
C VAL A 5 29.65 -16.49 -80.09
N THR A 6 30.64 -17.35 -79.87
CA THR A 6 30.49 -18.57 -79.06
C THR A 6 30.90 -18.41 -77.58
N GLY A 7 31.57 -17.32 -77.21
CA GLY A 7 32.04 -17.09 -75.83
C GLY A 7 31.04 -16.45 -74.86
N LYS A 8 30.03 -15.72 -75.36
CA LYS A 8 29.04 -15.02 -74.50
C LYS A 8 27.81 -15.87 -74.14
N VAL A 9 27.44 -16.84 -74.98
CA VAL A 9 26.33 -17.76 -74.69
C VAL A 9 26.76 -18.88 -73.74
N LEU A 10 28.01 -19.35 -73.84
CA LEU A 10 28.55 -20.36 -72.93
C LEU A 10 28.83 -19.77 -71.53
N GLY A 11 29.21 -18.50 -71.43
CA GLY A 11 29.35 -17.79 -70.15
C GLY A 11 28.02 -17.48 -69.46
N PHE A 12 26.95 -17.22 -70.24
CA PHE A 12 25.60 -17.05 -69.69
C PHE A 12 24.92 -18.37 -69.33
N LEU A 13 25.21 -19.46 -70.04
CA LEU A 13 24.74 -20.80 -69.66
C LEU A 13 25.52 -21.37 -68.47
N LEU A 14 26.83 -21.11 -68.34
CA LEU A 14 27.57 -21.44 -67.11
C LEU A 14 27.13 -20.57 -65.93
N SER A 15 26.80 -19.29 -66.13
CA SER A 15 26.27 -18.46 -65.03
C SER A 15 24.84 -18.86 -64.64
N LEU A 16 23.98 -19.29 -65.58
CA LEU A 16 22.65 -19.84 -65.26
C LEU A 16 22.71 -21.25 -64.65
N LEU A 17 23.66 -22.10 -65.05
CA LEU A 17 23.90 -23.41 -64.42
C LEU A 17 24.58 -23.28 -63.05
N LEU A 18 25.40 -22.24 -62.81
CA LEU A 18 25.94 -21.90 -61.50
C LEU A 18 24.95 -21.14 -60.60
N LEU A 19 23.87 -20.56 -61.16
CA LEU A 19 22.74 -19.98 -60.41
C LEU A 19 21.60 -20.99 -60.16
N GLN A 20 21.71 -22.23 -60.65
CA GLN A 20 20.83 -23.35 -60.29
C GLN A 20 21.42 -24.34 -59.28
N HIS A 21 22.68 -24.17 -58.83
CA HIS A 21 23.10 -24.65 -57.52
C HIS A 21 22.75 -23.60 -56.46
N ARG A 22 21.45 -23.41 -56.23
CA ARG A 22 21.03 -23.20 -54.84
C ARG A 22 21.48 -24.46 -54.11
N HIS A 23 22.57 -24.38 -53.35
CA HIS A 23 22.90 -25.39 -52.37
C HIS A 23 21.65 -25.59 -51.52
N CYS A 24 20.91 -26.67 -51.78
CA CYS A 24 20.11 -27.30 -50.76
C CYS A 24 21.12 -27.68 -49.68
N SER A 25 21.04 -27.08 -48.48
CA SER A 25 21.95 -27.47 -47.39
C SER A 25 21.80 -28.97 -47.18
N ALA A 26 22.88 -29.74 -47.32
CA ALA A 26 22.83 -31.19 -47.10
C ALA A 26 22.59 -31.52 -45.63
N LEU A 27 22.71 -30.55 -44.71
CA LEU A 27 22.37 -30.63 -43.30
C LEU A 27 21.41 -29.48 -42.92
N GLU A 28 20.26 -29.79 -42.31
CA GLU A 28 19.32 -28.81 -41.74
C GLU A 28 19.08 -29.08 -40.25
N VAL A 29 19.32 -28.10 -39.37
CA VAL A 29 19.10 -28.22 -37.92
C VAL A 29 17.92 -27.37 -37.48
N THR A 30 16.99 -28.01 -36.77
CA THR A 30 15.77 -27.42 -36.22
C THR A 30 15.81 -27.44 -34.70
N VAL A 31 15.67 -26.25 -34.09
CA VAL A 31 15.48 -26.08 -32.64
C VAL A 31 14.36 -25.06 -32.42
N PRO A 32 13.57 -25.18 -31.33
CA PRO A 32 12.71 -24.09 -30.89
C PRO A 32 13.55 -22.95 -30.29
N PRO A 33 13.09 -21.69 -30.37
CA PRO A 33 13.83 -20.55 -29.82
C PRO A 33 13.92 -20.57 -28.29
N ASP A 34 12.89 -21.10 -27.62
CA ASP A 34 12.78 -21.16 -26.17
C ASP A 34 12.24 -22.52 -25.72
N GLN A 35 12.68 -22.96 -24.55
CA GLN A 35 12.17 -24.13 -23.84
C GLN A 35 11.96 -23.78 -22.37
N SER A 36 10.84 -24.21 -21.79
CA SER A 36 10.56 -24.02 -20.36
C SER A 36 10.67 -25.34 -19.60
N SER A 37 11.20 -25.30 -18.37
CA SER A 37 11.23 -26.46 -17.47
C SER A 37 10.99 -26.04 -16.02
N PRO A 38 10.21 -26.82 -15.25
CA PRO A 38 10.10 -26.61 -13.81
C PRO A 38 11.41 -27.00 -13.11
N MET A 39 11.75 -26.25 -12.06
CA MET A 39 12.87 -26.56 -11.17
C MET A 39 12.68 -27.94 -10.51
N GLY A 40 13.78 -28.68 -10.35
CA GLY A 40 13.79 -30.01 -9.74
C GLY A 40 13.38 -31.15 -10.67
N ARG A 41 12.97 -30.85 -11.91
CA ARG A 41 12.63 -31.84 -12.95
C ARG A 41 13.71 -31.92 -14.01
N ASP A 42 13.65 -32.95 -14.83
CA ASP A 42 14.52 -33.12 -15.97
C ASP A 42 14.02 -32.27 -17.15
N ALA A 43 14.92 -31.55 -17.81
CA ALA A 43 14.63 -30.80 -19.03
C ALA A 43 15.11 -31.56 -20.26
N LEU A 44 14.32 -31.52 -21.33
CA LEU A 44 14.73 -31.94 -22.67
C LEU A 44 14.86 -30.69 -23.53
N LEU A 45 16.06 -30.45 -24.09
CA LEU A 45 16.34 -29.39 -25.06
C LEU A 45 16.26 -29.98 -26.48
N PRO A 46 15.18 -29.69 -27.24
CA PRO A 46 14.99 -30.31 -28.54
C PRO A 46 16.03 -29.81 -29.55
N CYS A 47 16.69 -30.74 -30.23
CA CYS A 47 17.52 -30.45 -31.39
C CYS A 47 17.36 -31.59 -32.38
N THR A 48 16.73 -31.34 -33.52
CA THR A 48 16.56 -32.32 -34.59
C THR A 48 17.30 -31.85 -35.83
N PHE A 49 17.78 -32.79 -36.62
CA PHE A 49 18.52 -32.50 -37.84
C PHE A 49 18.20 -33.47 -38.96
N ARG A 50 18.30 -32.99 -40.19
CA ARG A 50 18.07 -33.77 -41.41
C ARG A 50 19.31 -33.74 -42.28
N VAL A 51 19.58 -34.86 -42.93
CA VAL A 51 20.71 -35.03 -43.85
C VAL A 51 20.19 -35.56 -45.19
N ASP A 52 20.70 -35.00 -46.29
CA ASP A 52 20.38 -35.50 -47.64
C ASP A 52 21.00 -36.89 -47.85
N ASN A 53 20.19 -37.85 -48.35
CA ASN A 53 20.51 -39.29 -48.53
C ASN A 53 20.68 -40.13 -47.24
N PRO A 54 19.58 -40.53 -46.58
CA PRO A 54 19.62 -41.60 -45.57
C PRO A 54 19.98 -42.96 -46.19
N PRO A 55 20.65 -43.89 -45.47
CA PRO A 55 20.99 -43.84 -44.05
C PRO A 55 22.26 -43.05 -43.73
N MET A 56 22.23 -42.29 -42.64
CA MET A 56 23.35 -41.48 -42.17
C MET A 56 24.54 -42.35 -41.73
N ASN A 57 25.75 -41.95 -42.11
CA ASN A 57 26.98 -42.62 -41.66
C ASN A 57 27.52 -41.94 -40.37
N PRO A 58 27.58 -42.66 -39.23
CA PRO A 58 27.98 -42.08 -37.94
C PRO A 58 29.45 -41.61 -37.91
N LYS A 59 30.31 -42.05 -38.83
CA LYS A 59 31.71 -41.61 -38.90
C LYS A 59 31.87 -40.13 -39.28
N PHE A 60 30.86 -39.55 -39.92
CA PHE A 60 30.86 -38.14 -40.34
C PHE A 60 30.08 -37.23 -39.40
N LEU A 61 29.43 -37.79 -38.38
CA LEU A 61 28.57 -37.06 -37.44
C LEU A 61 29.35 -36.64 -36.19
N ALA A 62 29.22 -35.37 -35.82
CA ALA A 62 29.55 -34.90 -34.47
C ALA A 62 28.46 -33.95 -33.93
N ILE A 63 28.13 -34.10 -32.65
CA ILE A 63 27.16 -33.28 -31.91
C ILE A 63 27.88 -32.60 -30.76
N LEU A 64 27.76 -31.28 -30.68
CA LEU A 64 28.31 -30.49 -29.58
C LEU A 64 27.21 -29.62 -28.98
N TRP A 65 27.10 -29.66 -27.66
CA TRP A 65 26.25 -28.77 -26.88
C TRP A 65 27.12 -27.87 -26.00
N HIS A 66 26.85 -26.57 -26.08
CA HIS A 66 27.45 -25.56 -25.22
C HIS A 66 26.38 -24.88 -24.36
N PHE A 67 26.73 -24.56 -23.11
CA PHE A 67 25.97 -23.67 -22.23
C PHE A 67 26.81 -22.41 -21.99
N GLY A 68 26.39 -21.27 -22.55
CA GLY A 68 27.29 -20.12 -22.74
C GLY A 68 28.51 -20.53 -23.56
N ASP A 69 29.71 -20.28 -23.02
CA ASP A 69 30.98 -20.67 -23.66
C ASP A 69 31.48 -22.07 -23.25
N LYS A 70 30.83 -22.71 -22.27
CA LYS A 70 31.25 -24.01 -21.74
C LYS A 70 30.66 -25.15 -22.56
N GLU A 71 31.51 -26.03 -23.08
CA GLU A 71 31.06 -27.29 -23.68
C GLU A 71 30.52 -28.23 -22.58
N VAL A 72 29.25 -28.64 -22.72
CA VAL A 72 28.56 -29.51 -21.75
C VAL A 72 28.37 -30.93 -22.26
N LEU A 73 28.37 -31.14 -23.58
CA LEU A 73 28.34 -32.47 -24.19
C LEU A 73 29.01 -32.46 -25.56
N ARG A 74 29.76 -33.53 -25.85
CA ARG A 74 30.35 -33.84 -27.15
C ARG A 74 30.09 -35.31 -27.48
N TYR A 75 29.65 -35.55 -28.70
CA TYR A 75 29.58 -36.88 -29.31
C TYR A 75 30.27 -36.81 -30.67
N ASP A 76 31.26 -37.66 -30.91
CA ASP A 76 31.99 -37.76 -32.18
C ASP A 76 32.47 -39.21 -32.42
N ASN A 77 33.35 -39.41 -33.40
CA ASN A 77 33.92 -40.71 -33.73
C ASN A 77 34.81 -41.32 -32.62
N LYS A 78 35.12 -40.58 -31.56
CA LYS A 78 35.84 -41.05 -30.37
C LYS A 78 34.90 -41.41 -29.22
N GLY A 79 33.59 -41.21 -29.39
CA GLY A 79 32.55 -41.52 -28.41
C GLY A 79 31.92 -40.29 -27.77
N LYS A 80 31.27 -40.48 -26.62
CA LYS A 80 30.53 -39.45 -25.90
C LYS A 80 31.29 -38.96 -24.66
N VAL A 81 31.39 -37.65 -24.51
CA VAL A 81 31.86 -36.96 -23.30
C VAL A 81 30.78 -35.97 -22.87
N SER A 82 30.30 -36.06 -21.63
CA SER A 82 29.29 -35.14 -21.11
C SER A 82 29.58 -34.67 -19.68
N SER A 83 29.13 -33.47 -19.37
CA SER A 83 29.09 -32.95 -18.00
C SER A 83 28.15 -33.78 -17.12
N PRO A 84 28.35 -33.80 -15.79
CA PRO A 84 27.42 -34.42 -14.87
C PRO A 84 26.00 -33.86 -15.07
N ARG A 85 24.98 -34.74 -15.00
CA ARG A 85 23.55 -34.45 -15.26
C ARG A 85 23.15 -34.26 -16.73
N VAL A 86 24.09 -34.27 -17.67
CA VAL A 86 23.81 -34.06 -19.11
C VAL A 86 23.93 -35.38 -19.87
N SER A 87 22.93 -35.69 -20.71
CA SER A 87 22.90 -36.89 -21.53
C SER A 87 22.24 -36.65 -22.89
N ILE A 88 22.43 -37.60 -23.81
CA ILE A 88 21.84 -37.66 -25.14
C ILE A 88 21.50 -39.12 -25.45
N ASP A 89 20.46 -39.36 -26.23
CA ASP A 89 20.11 -40.69 -26.71
C ASP A 89 20.92 -41.02 -27.97
N GLU A 90 21.98 -41.82 -27.81
CA GLU A 90 22.88 -42.22 -28.90
C GLU A 90 22.17 -43.00 -30.01
N ARG A 91 21.06 -43.68 -29.70
CA ARG A 91 20.29 -44.42 -30.71
C ARG A 91 19.48 -43.48 -31.59
N ALA A 92 18.88 -42.47 -30.97
CA ALA A 92 18.09 -41.44 -31.65
C ALA A 92 18.93 -40.51 -32.53
N LEU A 93 20.26 -40.44 -32.31
CA LEU A 93 21.17 -39.69 -33.17
C LEU A 93 21.10 -40.17 -34.62
N LEU A 94 21.06 -41.49 -34.85
CA LEU A 94 20.99 -42.08 -36.20
C LEU A 94 19.69 -41.74 -36.94
N GLU A 95 18.66 -41.37 -36.19
CA GLU A 95 17.34 -40.96 -36.68
C GLU A 95 17.22 -39.43 -36.84
N GLY A 96 18.32 -38.69 -36.62
CA GLY A 96 18.34 -37.23 -36.74
C GLY A 96 17.90 -36.48 -35.48
N ASN A 97 17.95 -37.11 -34.30
CA ASN A 97 17.57 -36.47 -33.04
C ASN A 97 18.78 -36.28 -32.12
N ALA A 98 19.24 -35.04 -32.01
CA ALA A 98 20.37 -34.59 -31.19
C ALA A 98 19.93 -33.91 -29.87
N SER A 99 18.72 -34.17 -29.39
CA SER A 99 18.15 -33.51 -28.22
C SER A 99 18.92 -33.83 -26.93
N LEU A 100 19.20 -32.79 -26.13
CA LEU A 100 19.94 -32.91 -24.88
C LEU A 100 18.99 -33.08 -23.69
N SER A 101 19.25 -34.07 -22.85
CA SER A 101 18.54 -34.27 -21.58
C SER A 101 19.41 -33.79 -20.42
N LEU A 102 18.86 -32.89 -19.60
CA LEU A 102 19.48 -32.33 -18.40
C LEU A 102 18.67 -32.74 -17.18
N SER A 103 19.26 -33.51 -16.26
CA SER A 103 18.55 -34.02 -15.08
C SER A 103 18.56 -33.04 -13.90
N ASN A 104 17.46 -32.98 -13.15
CA ASN A 104 17.29 -32.17 -11.93
C ASN A 104 17.77 -30.71 -12.10
N VAL A 105 16.97 -29.94 -12.83
CA VAL A 105 17.31 -28.59 -13.27
C VAL A 105 17.16 -27.57 -12.13
N THR A 106 18.14 -26.68 -12.00
CA THR A 106 18.15 -25.58 -11.02
C THR A 106 18.04 -24.20 -11.68
N VAL A 107 17.85 -23.15 -10.89
CA VAL A 107 17.81 -21.76 -11.41
C VAL A 107 19.07 -21.39 -12.21
N SER A 108 20.24 -21.88 -11.80
CA SER A 108 21.52 -21.60 -12.47
C SER A 108 21.70 -22.31 -13.82
N ASP A 109 20.90 -23.34 -14.10
CA ASP A 109 20.94 -24.04 -15.39
C ASP A 109 20.17 -23.28 -16.49
N GLY A 110 19.39 -22.25 -16.11
CA GLY A 110 18.68 -21.39 -17.06
C GLY A 110 19.64 -20.51 -17.87
N GLY A 111 19.38 -20.40 -19.17
CA GLY A 111 20.21 -19.62 -20.08
C GLY A 111 20.22 -20.17 -21.50
N THR A 112 21.18 -19.71 -22.30
CA THR A 112 21.26 -20.07 -23.71
C THR A 112 22.17 -21.28 -23.92
N TYR A 113 21.60 -22.31 -24.53
CA TYR A 113 22.31 -23.50 -24.99
C TYR A 113 22.47 -23.44 -26.51
N ARG A 114 23.62 -23.90 -27.01
CA ARG A 114 23.91 -23.95 -28.44
C ARG A 114 24.10 -25.39 -28.89
N CYS A 115 23.19 -25.88 -29.72
CA CYS A 115 23.32 -27.16 -30.42
C CYS A 115 24.13 -26.94 -31.70
N SER A 116 25.25 -27.63 -31.84
CA SER A 116 26.09 -27.64 -33.05
C SER A 116 26.09 -29.05 -33.63
N VAL A 117 25.54 -29.20 -34.82
CA VAL A 117 25.53 -30.46 -35.56
C VAL A 117 26.53 -30.33 -36.70
N ILE A 118 27.44 -31.29 -36.79
CA ILE A 118 28.47 -31.38 -37.82
C ILE A 118 28.22 -32.68 -38.57
N TYR A 119 27.99 -32.59 -39.88
CA TYR A 119 27.96 -33.72 -40.79
C TYR A 119 28.93 -33.43 -41.93
N SER A 120 30.15 -33.95 -41.82
CA SER A 120 31.30 -33.47 -42.60
C SER A 120 31.02 -33.43 -44.12
N PRO A 121 31.27 -32.28 -44.79
CA PRO A 121 31.94 -31.08 -44.30
C PRO A 121 31.02 -30.01 -43.68
N GLU A 122 29.70 -30.21 -43.68
CA GLU A 122 28.73 -29.20 -43.25
C GLU A 122 28.63 -29.06 -41.72
N THR A 123 28.32 -27.85 -41.27
CA THR A 123 28.08 -27.55 -39.85
C THR A 123 26.94 -26.55 -39.73
N GLN A 124 25.97 -26.86 -38.88
CA GLN A 124 24.92 -25.93 -38.50
C GLN A 124 24.86 -25.77 -36.99
N LYS A 125 24.62 -24.53 -36.55
CA LYS A 125 24.52 -24.16 -35.15
C LYS A 125 23.20 -23.44 -34.91
N LYS A 126 22.52 -23.82 -33.84
CA LYS A 126 21.27 -23.19 -33.42
C LYS A 126 21.27 -23.04 -31.90
N GLU A 127 20.61 -21.99 -31.43
CA GLU A 127 20.53 -21.64 -30.02
C GLU A 127 19.11 -21.84 -29.49
N ILE A 128 19.02 -22.33 -28.25
CA ILE A 128 17.78 -22.54 -27.50
C ILE A 128 17.95 -21.93 -26.12
N ARG A 129 16.98 -21.12 -25.69
CA ARG A 129 16.99 -20.52 -24.36
C ARG A 129 16.14 -21.35 -23.39
N LEU A 130 16.77 -21.92 -22.38
CA LEU A 130 16.12 -22.64 -21.29
C LEU A 130 15.62 -21.65 -20.23
N ARG A 131 14.30 -21.58 -20.04
CA ARG A 131 13.64 -20.80 -18.99
C ARG A 131 13.23 -21.73 -17.84
N ILE A 132 13.68 -21.38 -16.63
CA ILE A 132 13.36 -22.15 -15.43
C ILE A 132 12.19 -21.51 -14.72
N HIS A 133 11.29 -22.32 -14.19
CA HIS A 133 10.14 -21.89 -13.43
C HIS A 133 10.08 -22.62 -12.09
N ALA A 134 9.81 -21.89 -11.02
CA ALA A 134 9.51 -22.47 -9.70
C ALA A 134 8.14 -21.96 -9.24
N LEU A 135 7.29 -22.89 -8.80
CA LEU A 135 5.91 -22.59 -8.42
C LEU A 135 5.87 -21.95 -7.03
N PRO A 136 5.20 -20.79 -6.85
CA PRO A 136 5.06 -20.17 -5.55
C PRO A 136 4.22 -21.02 -4.60
N GLU A 137 4.69 -21.16 -3.37
CA GLU A 137 3.85 -21.53 -2.23
C GLU A 137 3.24 -20.25 -1.63
N VAL A 138 1.93 -20.27 -1.36
CA VAL A 138 1.16 -19.10 -0.91
C VAL A 138 0.43 -19.44 0.37
N VAL A 139 0.76 -18.76 1.46
CA VAL A 139 0.19 -19.02 2.79
C VAL A 139 -0.17 -17.72 3.51
N VAL A 140 -1.42 -17.60 3.94
CA VAL A 140 -1.86 -16.57 4.87
C VAL A 140 -1.71 -17.07 6.32
N ALA A 141 -0.89 -16.35 7.11
CA ALA A 141 -0.48 -16.79 8.45
C ALA A 141 -1.53 -16.52 9.55
N LYS A 142 -2.15 -15.34 9.57
CA LYS A 142 -3.18 -14.94 10.53
C LYS A 142 -4.55 -14.99 9.85
N ARG A 143 -5.49 -15.76 10.40
CA ARG A 143 -6.85 -15.94 9.82
C ARG A 143 -7.97 -15.33 10.69
N THR A 144 -7.62 -14.88 11.89
CA THR A 144 -8.56 -14.35 12.89
C THR A 144 -8.43 -12.83 12.98
N LEU A 145 -9.56 -12.13 12.86
CA LEU A 145 -9.63 -10.66 12.98
C LEU A 145 -10.29 -10.28 14.31
N VAL A 146 -9.87 -9.16 14.89
CA VAL A 146 -10.53 -8.60 16.08
C VAL A 146 -11.47 -7.47 15.64
N ARG A 147 -12.74 -7.53 16.08
CA ARG A 147 -13.76 -6.54 15.72
C ARG A 147 -13.30 -5.13 16.14
N ASN A 148 -13.51 -4.14 15.27
CA ASN A 148 -13.19 -2.72 15.50
C ASN A 148 -11.71 -2.44 15.82
N GLN A 149 -10.81 -3.37 15.48
CA GLN A 149 -9.35 -3.18 15.57
C GLN A 149 -8.70 -3.45 14.22
N GLY A 150 -7.84 -2.53 13.77
CA GLY A 150 -7.03 -2.70 12.57
C GLY A 150 -6.07 -3.89 12.74
N THR A 151 -6.33 -5.00 12.05
CA THR A 151 -5.49 -6.19 12.10
C THR A 151 -4.68 -6.31 10.81
N ALA A 152 -3.36 -6.44 10.94
CA ALA A 152 -2.48 -6.70 9.80
C ALA A 152 -2.48 -8.20 9.45
N LEU A 153 -2.97 -8.52 8.27
CA LEU A 153 -2.86 -9.82 7.64
C LEU A 153 -1.57 -9.91 6.85
N ARG A 154 -0.96 -11.10 6.80
CA ARG A 154 0.28 -11.36 6.08
C ARG A 154 0.11 -12.58 5.17
N CYS A 155 0.32 -12.37 3.89
CA CYS A 155 0.40 -13.41 2.86
C CYS A 155 1.89 -13.62 2.54
N SER A 156 2.38 -14.82 2.82
CA SER A 156 3.75 -15.23 2.53
C SER A 156 3.76 -15.94 1.18
N VAL A 157 4.64 -15.50 0.28
CA VAL A 157 4.84 -16.11 -1.03
C VAL A 157 6.29 -16.56 -1.12
N THR A 158 6.52 -17.87 -1.20
CA THR A 158 7.86 -18.48 -1.11
C THR A 158 8.18 -19.34 -2.34
N ASP A 159 9.48 -19.53 -2.55
CA ASP A 159 10.08 -20.51 -3.47
C ASP A 159 9.66 -20.37 -4.93
N PHE A 160 9.45 -19.13 -5.38
CA PHE A 160 9.04 -18.82 -6.75
C PHE A 160 10.18 -18.31 -7.61
N TYR A 161 10.10 -18.58 -8.92
CA TYR A 161 11.04 -18.07 -9.90
C TYR A 161 10.39 -18.08 -11.28
N PRO A 162 10.49 -17.00 -12.09
CA PRO A 162 11.37 -15.83 -11.91
C PRO A 162 10.82 -14.71 -11.01
N GLN A 163 11.56 -13.60 -10.91
CA GLN A 163 11.31 -12.53 -9.93
C GLN A 163 9.96 -11.80 -10.07
N ARG A 164 9.41 -11.68 -11.28
CA ARG A 164 8.23 -10.84 -11.54
C ARG A 164 6.96 -11.54 -11.06
N ILE A 165 6.32 -10.99 -10.03
CA ILE A 165 5.11 -11.54 -9.40
C ILE A 165 4.13 -10.43 -9.06
N THR A 166 2.83 -10.73 -9.13
CA THR A 166 1.76 -9.83 -8.69
C THR A 166 1.02 -10.48 -7.53
N VAL A 167 0.89 -9.76 -6.41
CA VAL A 167 0.15 -10.22 -5.23
C VAL A 167 -0.97 -9.23 -4.94
N THR A 168 -2.21 -9.72 -4.95
CA THR A 168 -3.41 -8.90 -4.83
C THR A 168 -4.30 -9.46 -3.72
N TRP A 169 -4.77 -8.59 -2.83
CA TRP A 169 -5.76 -8.99 -1.83
C TRP A 169 -7.18 -8.78 -2.35
N LEU A 170 -8.05 -9.74 -2.05
CA LEU A 170 -9.46 -9.73 -2.44
C LEU A 170 -10.35 -9.83 -1.20
N ARG A 171 -11.48 -9.12 -1.22
CA ARG A 171 -12.61 -9.26 -0.29
C ARG A 171 -13.85 -9.64 -1.08
N ASN A 172 -14.41 -10.81 -0.83
CA ASN A 172 -15.56 -11.36 -1.58
C ASN A 172 -15.35 -11.29 -3.10
N GLY A 173 -14.12 -11.55 -3.56
CA GLY A 173 -13.73 -11.47 -4.97
C GLY A 173 -13.38 -10.06 -5.49
N LYS A 174 -13.60 -8.98 -4.74
CA LYS A 174 -13.24 -7.60 -5.15
C LYS A 174 -11.85 -7.21 -4.65
N VAL A 175 -11.08 -6.49 -5.46
CA VAL A 175 -9.70 -6.05 -5.14
C VAL A 175 -9.68 -5.02 -4.01
N LEU A 176 -8.74 -5.17 -3.09
CA LEU A 176 -8.47 -4.21 -2.02
C LEU A 176 -7.23 -3.36 -2.35
N PRO A 177 -7.31 -2.01 -2.30
CA PRO A 177 -6.22 -1.13 -2.73
C PRO A 177 -5.10 -0.95 -1.69
N ASN A 178 -5.35 -1.22 -0.41
CA ASN A 178 -4.46 -0.84 0.71
C ASN A 178 -3.48 -1.95 1.12
N SER A 179 -2.97 -2.74 0.17
CA SER A 179 -1.97 -3.77 0.45
C SER A 179 -0.55 -3.26 0.25
N ALA A 180 0.33 -3.48 1.21
CA ALA A 180 1.75 -3.18 1.09
C ALA A 180 2.53 -4.45 0.72
N LEU A 181 3.45 -4.33 -0.24
CA LEU A 181 4.36 -5.41 -0.63
C LEU A 181 5.68 -5.22 0.13
N GLY A 182 6.09 -6.25 0.86
CA GLY A 182 7.36 -6.28 1.59
C GLY A 182 8.56 -6.49 0.67
N PRO A 183 9.79 -6.39 1.21
CA PRO A 183 11.01 -6.54 0.42
C PRO A 183 11.11 -7.95 -0.17
N LEU A 184 11.53 -8.01 -1.44
CA LEU A 184 11.88 -9.25 -2.11
C LEU A 184 13.21 -9.78 -1.57
N GLN A 185 13.26 -11.07 -1.25
CA GLN A 185 14.45 -11.75 -0.77
C GLN A 185 14.76 -12.94 -1.68
N GLN A 186 16.05 -13.18 -1.94
CA GLN A 186 16.51 -14.31 -2.72
C GLN A 186 17.00 -15.43 -1.80
N ASN A 187 16.56 -16.66 -2.06
CA ASN A 187 16.98 -17.87 -1.38
C ASN A 187 18.32 -18.36 -1.94
N ALA A 188 19.00 -19.24 -1.19
CA ALA A 188 20.31 -19.80 -1.58
C ALA A 188 20.24 -20.66 -2.86
N ASP A 189 19.08 -21.23 -3.17
CA ASP A 189 18.82 -22.01 -4.39
C ASP A 189 18.48 -21.13 -5.62
N GLY A 190 18.49 -19.80 -5.45
CA GLY A 190 18.20 -18.82 -6.48
C GLY A 190 16.72 -18.44 -6.63
N THR A 191 15.81 -19.11 -5.93
CA THR A 191 14.38 -18.75 -5.90
C THR A 191 14.14 -17.48 -5.08
N PHE A 192 12.94 -16.92 -5.16
CA PHE A 192 12.55 -15.71 -4.46
C PHE A 192 11.45 -15.95 -3.43
N ARG A 193 11.42 -15.08 -2.42
CA ARG A 193 10.36 -15.00 -1.43
C ARG A 193 10.03 -13.55 -1.09
N LEU A 194 8.77 -13.28 -0.77
CA LEU A 194 8.31 -11.99 -0.27
C LEU A 194 7.08 -12.14 0.62
N ASN A 195 6.67 -11.05 1.26
CA ASN A 195 5.44 -10.99 2.04
C ASN A 195 4.59 -9.84 1.55
N SER A 196 3.28 -10.03 1.45
CA SER A 196 2.32 -8.93 1.29
C SER A 196 1.55 -8.76 2.59
N THR A 197 1.39 -7.52 3.03
CA THR A 197 0.65 -7.16 4.24
C THR A 197 -0.57 -6.33 3.91
N LEU A 198 -1.70 -6.66 4.51
CA LEU A 198 -2.96 -5.93 4.37
C LEU A 198 -3.49 -5.60 5.76
N THR A 199 -3.68 -4.32 6.05
CA THR A 199 -4.36 -3.91 7.28
C THR A 199 -5.86 -3.81 7.01
N LEU A 200 -6.64 -4.62 7.72
CA LEU A 200 -8.10 -4.57 7.67
C LEU A 200 -8.64 -4.09 9.01
N THR A 201 -9.46 -3.05 8.96
CA THR A 201 -10.36 -2.70 10.07
C THR A 201 -11.73 -3.28 9.74
N PRO A 202 -12.16 -4.36 10.40
CA PRO A 202 -13.48 -4.94 10.15
C PRO A 202 -14.57 -3.91 10.50
N SER A 203 -15.58 -3.80 9.63
CA SER A 203 -16.76 -2.95 9.80
C SER A 203 -17.84 -3.72 10.58
N ASP A 204 -18.73 -3.02 11.29
CA ASP A 204 -19.80 -3.58 12.12
C ASP A 204 -20.88 -4.40 11.38
N THR A 205 -20.74 -4.61 10.07
CA THR A 205 -21.67 -5.42 9.26
C THR A 205 -21.62 -6.91 9.65
N GLU A 206 -22.77 -7.58 9.76
CA GLU A 206 -22.90 -9.01 10.09
C GLU A 206 -22.29 -9.98 9.07
N ASP A 207 -21.85 -9.50 7.90
CA ASP A 207 -21.21 -10.33 6.89
C ASP A 207 -19.85 -10.88 7.39
N THR A 208 -19.62 -12.17 7.15
CA THR A 208 -18.32 -12.84 7.30
C THR A 208 -17.61 -12.88 5.94
N PRO A 209 -16.87 -11.83 5.55
CA PRO A 209 -16.29 -11.77 4.21
C PRO A 209 -15.25 -12.87 4.02
N GLU A 210 -15.16 -13.39 2.80
CA GLU A 210 -14.03 -14.18 2.34
C GLU A 210 -12.89 -13.23 1.98
N ILE A 211 -11.75 -13.38 2.66
CA ILE A 211 -10.51 -12.69 2.32
C ILE A 211 -9.63 -13.68 1.56
N ALA A 212 -9.03 -13.23 0.46
CA ALA A 212 -8.14 -14.05 -0.33
C ALA A 212 -6.87 -13.30 -0.74
N CYS A 213 -5.74 -13.96 -0.65
CA CYS A 213 -4.51 -13.53 -1.29
C CYS A 213 -4.42 -14.21 -2.66
N LEU A 214 -4.48 -13.42 -3.74
CA LEU A 214 -4.39 -13.85 -5.12
C LEU A 214 -2.98 -13.56 -5.65
N VAL A 215 -2.27 -14.60 -6.05
CA VAL A 215 -0.91 -14.51 -6.57
C VAL A 215 -0.92 -14.88 -8.05
N GLN A 216 -0.43 -13.97 -8.88
CA GLN A 216 -0.22 -14.18 -10.31
C GLN A 216 1.27 -14.23 -10.59
N HIS A 217 1.70 -15.29 -11.25
CA HIS A 217 3.10 -15.56 -11.54
C HIS A 217 3.19 -16.39 -12.84
N GLU A 218 4.23 -16.19 -13.65
CA GLU A 218 4.33 -16.85 -14.97
C GLU A 218 4.51 -18.37 -14.89
N SER A 219 5.01 -18.89 -13.76
CA SER A 219 5.09 -20.34 -13.51
C SER A 219 3.73 -20.98 -13.25
N LEU A 220 2.67 -20.18 -13.05
CA LEU A 220 1.33 -20.65 -12.72
C LEU A 220 0.42 -20.52 -13.95
N PRO A 221 -0.23 -21.61 -14.40
CA PRO A 221 -1.20 -21.54 -15.50
C PRO A 221 -2.46 -20.75 -15.11
N THR A 222 -2.81 -20.77 -13.82
CA THR A 222 -3.92 -20.01 -13.24
C THR A 222 -3.46 -19.35 -11.95
N PRO A 223 -3.94 -18.12 -11.63
CA PRO A 223 -3.59 -17.46 -10.39
C PRO A 223 -3.82 -18.34 -9.16
N ARG A 224 -2.83 -18.42 -8.26
CA ARG A 224 -2.95 -19.17 -7.02
C ARG A 224 -3.69 -18.32 -5.99
N ARG A 225 -4.63 -18.93 -5.28
CA ARG A 225 -5.45 -18.26 -4.27
C ARG A 225 -5.38 -19.04 -2.96
N ASP A 226 -5.04 -18.37 -1.87
CA ASP A 226 -5.33 -18.83 -0.51
C ASP A 226 -6.44 -17.94 0.06
N SER A 227 -7.61 -18.54 0.32
CA SER A 227 -8.77 -17.84 0.84
C SER A 227 -9.24 -18.42 2.15
N PHE A 228 -9.81 -17.56 2.99
CA PHE A 228 -10.41 -17.94 4.26
C PHE A 228 -11.59 -17.02 4.55
N ARG A 229 -12.59 -17.56 5.26
CA ARG A 229 -13.66 -16.75 5.81
C ARG A 229 -13.18 -16.12 7.10
N VAL A 230 -13.40 -14.82 7.25
CA VAL A 230 -13.05 -14.09 8.46
C VAL A 230 -13.74 -14.74 9.65
N GLN A 231 -12.92 -15.16 10.62
CA GLN A 231 -13.39 -15.50 11.95
C GLN A 231 -13.09 -14.31 12.86
N TYR A 232 -14.12 -13.84 13.55
CA TYR A 232 -13.97 -12.79 14.55
C TYR A 232 -13.56 -13.43 15.86
N GLY A 233 -12.37 -13.09 16.33
CA GLY A 233 -11.85 -13.54 17.61
C GLY A 233 -11.92 -12.43 18.64
N VAL A 234 -12.10 -12.83 19.89
CA VAL A 234 -12.02 -11.94 21.05
C VAL A 234 -10.68 -12.19 21.74
N PRO A 235 -9.85 -11.16 21.97
CA PRO A 235 -8.59 -11.34 22.71
C PRO A 235 -8.82 -11.62 24.19
N PRO A 236 -7.98 -12.51 24.79
CA PRO A 236 -8.11 -12.85 26.20
C PRO A 236 -7.86 -11.63 27.07
N SER A 237 -8.74 -11.43 28.04
CA SER A 237 -8.50 -10.54 29.17
C SER A 237 -7.71 -11.32 30.21
N VAL A 238 -6.50 -10.84 30.52
CA VAL A 238 -5.60 -11.46 31.49
C VAL A 238 -5.66 -10.69 32.80
N GLN A 239 -5.78 -11.40 33.92
CA GLN A 239 -5.67 -10.82 35.25
C GLN A 239 -4.67 -11.64 36.06
N VAL A 240 -3.73 -10.95 36.69
CA VAL A 240 -2.74 -11.55 37.60
C VAL A 240 -2.87 -10.93 38.98
N TYR A 241 -2.99 -11.76 40.01
CA TYR A 241 -3.06 -11.29 41.38
C TYR A 241 -2.40 -12.28 42.34
N SER A 242 -2.08 -11.78 43.53
CA SER A 242 -1.54 -12.60 44.62
C SER A 242 -2.39 -12.51 45.87
N ALA A 243 -2.59 -13.65 46.52
CA ALA A 243 -3.25 -13.75 47.79
C ALA A 243 -2.25 -14.22 48.86
N LYS A 244 -2.06 -13.38 49.90
CA LYS A 244 -1.35 -13.79 51.12
C LYS A 244 -2.28 -14.63 51.99
N ILE A 245 -1.83 -15.81 52.41
CA ILE A 245 -2.59 -16.66 53.33
C ILE A 245 -2.24 -16.23 54.76
N ASN A 246 -3.21 -15.61 55.44
CA ASN A 246 -3.04 -15.12 56.81
C ASN A 246 -2.50 -16.21 57.76
N GLY A 247 -1.27 -16.04 58.25
CA GLY A 247 -0.63 -16.95 59.21
C GLY A 247 0.22 -18.07 58.59
N ARG A 248 0.45 -18.05 57.27
CA ARG A 248 1.49 -18.85 56.59
C ARG A 248 2.47 -17.93 55.85
N PRO A 249 3.72 -18.36 55.63
CA PRO A 249 4.63 -17.61 54.77
C PRO A 249 4.22 -17.72 53.28
N GLU A 250 3.51 -18.79 52.89
CA GLU A 250 3.12 -19.08 51.51
C GLU A 250 2.15 -18.04 50.90
N GLN A 251 2.38 -17.71 49.63
CA GLN A 251 1.55 -16.80 48.84
C GLN A 251 1.12 -17.51 47.55
N VAL A 252 -0.16 -17.37 47.18
CA VAL A 252 -0.73 -17.98 45.97
C VAL A 252 -0.87 -16.90 44.91
N LEU A 253 -0.32 -17.16 43.73
CA LEU A 253 -0.43 -16.33 42.54
C LEU A 253 -1.47 -16.96 41.62
N VAL A 254 -2.34 -16.15 41.05
CA VAL A 254 -3.37 -16.59 40.12
C VAL A 254 -3.26 -15.78 38.84
N CYS A 255 -3.30 -16.47 37.71
CA CYS A 255 -3.40 -15.89 36.39
C CYS A 255 -4.65 -16.44 35.71
N GLU A 256 -5.60 -15.56 35.41
CA GLU A 256 -6.86 -15.90 34.74
C GLU A 256 -6.88 -15.26 33.35
N ALA A 257 -7.10 -16.09 32.33
CA ALA A 257 -7.43 -15.64 30.98
C ALA A 257 -8.92 -15.92 30.71
N SER A 258 -9.67 -14.86 30.39
CA SER A 258 -11.11 -14.92 30.17
C SER A 258 -11.53 -14.15 28.92
N GLN A 259 -12.77 -14.39 28.45
CA GLN A 259 -13.37 -13.66 27.32
C GLN A 259 -12.59 -13.80 26.01
N PHE A 260 -12.11 -15.00 25.69
CA PHE A 260 -11.37 -15.26 24.45
C PHE A 260 -12.15 -16.18 23.51
N GLN A 261 -11.91 -16.01 22.21
CA GLN A 261 -12.40 -16.90 21.19
C GLN A 261 -11.47 -16.82 19.96
N PRO A 262 -11.14 -17.95 19.31
CA PRO A 262 -11.51 -19.35 19.61
C PRO A 262 -10.58 -20.04 20.64
N GLU A 263 -10.96 -21.22 21.12
CA GLU A 263 -10.08 -22.07 21.96
C GLU A 263 -8.97 -22.72 21.10
N PRO A 264 -7.72 -22.90 21.59
CA PRO A 264 -7.26 -22.82 22.99
C PRO A 264 -6.39 -21.59 23.34
N VAL A 265 -6.42 -21.17 24.61
CA VAL A 265 -5.49 -20.20 25.20
C VAL A 265 -4.34 -20.93 25.90
N ARG A 266 -3.11 -20.40 25.86
CA ARG A 266 -1.97 -20.98 26.58
C ARG A 266 -1.46 -20.01 27.63
N ILE A 267 -1.40 -20.46 28.88
CA ILE A 267 -0.95 -19.68 30.05
C ILE A 267 0.38 -20.26 30.56
N GLN A 268 1.37 -19.39 30.80
CA GLN A 268 2.70 -19.77 31.28
C GLN A 268 3.21 -18.80 32.34
N TRP A 269 3.66 -19.32 33.49
CA TRP A 269 4.34 -18.53 34.50
C TRP A 269 5.84 -18.39 34.18
N LEU A 270 6.36 -17.19 34.36
CA LEU A 270 7.76 -16.83 34.19
C LEU A 270 8.29 -16.26 35.50
N LEU A 271 9.39 -16.81 36.00
CA LEU A 271 10.17 -16.28 37.11
C LEU A 271 11.48 -15.75 36.54
N ASN A 272 11.71 -14.43 36.62
CA ASN A 272 12.89 -13.78 36.02
C ASN A 272 13.07 -14.13 34.53
N GLY A 273 11.96 -14.26 33.80
CA GLY A 273 11.94 -14.61 32.37
C GLY A 273 12.15 -16.10 32.05
N LYS A 274 12.22 -17.00 33.04
CA LYS A 274 12.36 -18.45 32.85
C LYS A 274 11.16 -19.23 33.41
N ILE A 275 10.89 -20.40 32.82
CA ILE A 275 9.79 -21.28 33.22
C ILE A 275 10.22 -22.07 34.48
N PRO A 276 9.44 -22.05 35.59
CA PRO A 276 9.77 -22.81 36.81
C PRO A 276 9.61 -24.33 36.64
N GLU A 277 10.45 -25.13 37.33
CA GLU A 277 10.49 -26.60 37.21
C GLU A 277 9.35 -27.34 37.96
N ASP A 278 8.78 -26.75 39.02
CA ASP A 278 7.71 -27.37 39.84
C ASP A 278 6.30 -26.80 39.54
N LEU A 279 5.57 -27.40 38.59
CA LEU A 279 4.22 -26.97 38.21
C LEU A 279 3.14 -28.02 38.54
N LYS A 280 2.24 -27.70 39.50
CA LYS A 280 0.93 -28.37 39.62
C LYS A 280 -0.07 -27.63 38.72
N LYS A 281 -0.36 -28.17 37.53
CA LYS A 281 -1.35 -27.64 36.59
C LYS A 281 -2.75 -28.19 36.94
N SER A 282 -3.76 -27.32 37.10
CA SER A 282 -5.16 -27.73 36.95
C SER A 282 -5.49 -27.90 35.48
N ARG A 283 -6.38 -28.85 35.16
CA ARG A 283 -6.88 -29.09 33.81
C ARG A 283 -8.36 -28.74 33.82
N ASP A 284 -8.71 -27.52 33.42
CA ASP A 284 -10.10 -27.08 33.32
C ASP A 284 -10.51 -27.04 31.84
N GLY A 285 -11.72 -27.52 31.52
CA GLY A 285 -12.33 -27.44 30.19
C GLY A 285 -13.46 -26.40 30.16
N GLY A 286 -13.47 -25.55 29.13
CA GLY A 286 -14.48 -24.50 28.86
C GLY A 286 -13.88 -23.12 28.57
N PHE A 287 -14.73 -22.13 28.22
CA PHE A 287 -14.41 -20.75 27.75
C PHE A 287 -13.68 -19.81 28.75
N LYS A 288 -13.02 -20.35 29.78
CA LYS A 288 -12.17 -19.64 30.74
C LYS A 288 -11.03 -20.56 31.18
N THR A 289 -9.81 -20.05 31.26
CA THR A 289 -8.64 -20.85 31.66
C THR A 289 -7.86 -20.10 32.73
N GLY A 290 -7.54 -20.78 33.83
CA GLY A 290 -6.76 -20.24 34.93
C GLY A 290 -5.52 -21.08 35.25
N SER A 291 -4.48 -20.45 35.79
CA SER A 291 -3.30 -21.12 36.33
C SER A 291 -2.94 -20.52 37.69
N TYR A 292 -2.66 -21.38 38.67
CA TYR A 292 -2.18 -20.96 39.98
C TYR A 292 -0.72 -21.38 40.20
N TYR A 293 0.02 -20.56 40.92
CA TYR A 293 1.42 -20.80 41.28
C TYR A 293 1.64 -20.44 42.76
N VAL A 294 2.22 -21.34 43.55
CA VAL A 294 2.44 -21.13 44.99
C VAL A 294 3.91 -20.81 45.23
N ILE A 295 4.18 -19.72 45.94
CA ILE A 295 5.54 -19.30 46.30
C ILE A 295 5.71 -19.26 47.82
N ASN A 296 6.90 -19.60 48.29
CA ASN A 296 7.31 -19.37 49.67
C ASN A 296 8.36 -18.23 49.74
N PRO A 297 7.95 -16.99 50.06
CA PRO A 297 8.85 -15.83 50.15
C PRO A 297 9.90 -15.93 51.26
N THR A 298 9.77 -16.84 52.24
CA THR A 298 10.79 -17.00 53.30
C THR A 298 12.03 -17.81 52.90
N GLY A 299 11.99 -18.48 51.73
CA GLY A 299 13.07 -19.34 51.26
C GLY A 299 13.95 -18.69 50.19
N GLY A 300 14.59 -17.56 50.48
CA GLY A 300 15.73 -17.06 49.69
C GLY A 300 15.50 -16.82 48.18
N ILE A 301 14.26 -16.76 47.70
CA ILE A 301 13.96 -16.36 46.33
C ILE A 301 14.23 -14.85 46.27
N GLN A 302 15.41 -14.49 45.78
CA GLN A 302 15.79 -13.11 45.52
C GLN A 302 14.70 -12.44 44.69
N VAL A 303 14.32 -11.24 45.11
CA VAL A 303 13.38 -10.29 44.48
C VAL A 303 13.41 -10.46 42.95
N GLY A 304 12.47 -11.24 42.43
CA GLY A 304 12.41 -11.61 41.04
C GLY A 304 11.08 -11.18 40.44
N ASN A 305 11.12 -10.65 39.22
CA ASN A 305 9.92 -10.30 38.47
C ASN A 305 9.17 -11.59 38.12
N ILE A 306 8.03 -11.80 38.78
CA ILE A 306 7.13 -12.90 38.45
C ILE A 306 6.13 -12.38 37.43
N SER A 307 5.93 -13.13 36.35
CA SER A 307 5.06 -12.72 35.26
C SER A 307 4.21 -13.87 34.78
N CYS A 308 2.98 -13.58 34.38
CA CYS A 308 2.16 -14.52 33.64
C CYS A 308 2.15 -14.12 32.16
N ALA A 309 2.55 -15.03 31.29
CA ALA A 309 2.47 -14.89 29.84
C ALA A 309 1.26 -15.68 29.30
N VAL A 310 0.39 -15.00 28.56
CA VAL A 310 -0.79 -15.60 27.93
C VAL A 310 -0.67 -15.47 26.41
N GLU A 311 -0.63 -16.60 25.72
CA GLU A 311 -0.60 -16.74 24.27
C GLU A 311 -1.99 -17.08 23.74
N HIS A 312 -2.41 -16.41 22.67
CA HIS A 312 -3.68 -16.65 21.98
C HIS A 312 -3.60 -16.16 20.53
N GLU A 313 -4.33 -16.80 19.63
CA GLU A 313 -4.24 -16.52 18.18
C GLU A 313 -4.71 -15.12 17.75
N THR A 314 -5.53 -14.45 18.55
CA THR A 314 -5.91 -13.06 18.28
C THR A 314 -4.80 -12.07 18.64
N LEU A 315 -3.82 -12.46 19.46
CA LEU A 315 -2.72 -11.63 19.92
C LEU A 315 -1.52 -11.70 18.95
N LEU A 316 -0.86 -10.57 18.71
CA LEU A 316 0.40 -10.52 17.94
C LEU A 316 1.62 -10.88 18.80
N LEU A 317 1.53 -10.60 20.10
CA LEU A 317 2.53 -10.88 21.12
C LEU A 317 1.81 -11.40 22.37
N PRO A 318 2.43 -12.29 23.17
CA PRO A 318 1.82 -12.77 24.40
C PRO A 318 1.57 -11.61 25.37
N ILE A 319 0.38 -11.57 25.98
CA ILE A 319 0.11 -10.63 27.07
C ILE A 319 0.93 -11.08 28.26
N THR A 320 1.83 -10.23 28.73
CA THR A 320 2.69 -10.52 29.88
C THR A 320 2.34 -9.56 31.01
N GLU A 321 1.74 -10.10 32.07
CA GLU A 321 1.39 -9.34 33.27
C GLU A 321 2.35 -9.66 34.40
N THR A 322 3.08 -8.64 34.87
CA THR A 322 4.09 -8.77 35.92
C THR A 322 3.51 -8.43 37.29
N LEU A 323 3.71 -9.31 38.27
CA LEU A 323 3.36 -9.04 39.65
C LEU A 323 4.60 -8.56 40.43
N GLN A 324 4.54 -7.34 40.95
CA GLN A 324 5.54 -6.78 41.85
C GLN A 324 5.18 -7.19 43.29
N LEU A 325 6.01 -8.00 43.93
CA LEU A 325 5.84 -8.36 45.34
C LEU A 325 6.44 -7.25 46.21
N SER A 326 5.62 -6.52 46.96
CA SER A 326 6.13 -5.56 47.94
C SER A 326 6.68 -6.29 49.18
N PRO A 327 7.92 -5.98 49.61
CA PRO A 327 8.38 -6.35 50.95
C PRO A 327 7.79 -5.32 51.93
N GLU A 328 6.67 -5.65 52.57
CA GLU A 328 6.13 -4.85 53.68
C GLU A 328 6.20 -5.63 55.00
N ASP A 329 6.99 -5.04 55.91
CA ASP A 329 7.12 -5.18 57.35
C ASP A 329 7.27 -6.57 57.98
N THR A 330 8.53 -6.98 58.14
CA THR A 330 8.96 -7.80 59.27
C THR A 330 10.14 -7.17 60.00
N GLU A 331 9.90 -6.07 60.73
CA GLU A 331 10.68 -5.77 61.94
C GLU A 331 9.77 -5.96 63.18
N ALA A 332 9.58 -7.22 63.60
CA ALA A 332 9.26 -7.51 64.99
C ALA A 332 10.57 -7.83 65.71
N LYS A 333 11.29 -6.79 66.17
CA LYS A 333 12.40 -6.92 67.11
C LYS A 333 11.86 -7.48 68.45
N TYR A 334 12.02 -8.78 68.66
CA TYR A 334 12.01 -9.34 70.01
C TYR A 334 13.39 -9.14 70.64
N SER A 335 13.41 -8.27 71.65
CA SER A 335 14.53 -8.10 72.58
C SER A 335 14.76 -9.42 73.33
N ALA A 336 15.93 -10.02 73.13
CA ALA A 336 16.44 -11.09 73.97
C ALA A 336 16.97 -10.47 75.28
N GLY A 337 16.25 -10.67 76.38
CA GLY A 337 16.66 -10.21 77.71
C GLY A 337 15.95 -10.95 78.84
N ASN A 338 16.60 -12.01 79.33
CA ASN A 338 16.50 -12.61 80.67
C ASN A 338 15.12 -12.88 81.28
N ILE A 339 14.66 -14.14 81.26
CA ILE A 339 14.11 -14.82 82.47
C ILE A 339 14.48 -16.31 82.44
N ALA A 340 15.76 -16.61 82.73
CA ALA A 340 16.18 -17.92 83.19
C ALA A 340 16.18 -17.91 84.73
N ALA A 341 14.99 -17.89 85.35
CA ALA A 341 14.88 -18.00 86.82
C ALA A 341 13.51 -18.46 87.36
N ALA A 342 12.51 -18.73 86.51
CA ALA A 342 11.15 -19.05 86.99
C ALA A 342 10.64 -20.46 86.66
N ILE A 343 11.43 -21.28 85.94
CA ILE A 343 10.97 -22.59 85.45
C ILE A 343 11.36 -23.75 86.37
N PHE A 344 12.22 -23.53 87.38
CA PHE A 344 12.70 -24.61 88.25
C PHE A 344 11.93 -24.78 89.57
N LEU A 345 10.96 -23.91 89.90
CA LEU A 345 10.25 -23.98 91.19
C LEU A 345 8.74 -24.21 91.11
N THR A 346 8.18 -24.41 89.92
CA THR A 346 6.75 -24.75 89.75
C THR A 346 6.52 -26.22 89.34
N MET A 347 7.60 -26.98 89.15
CA MET A 347 7.58 -28.41 88.80
C MET A 347 7.27 -29.36 89.97
N LEU A 348 6.87 -28.87 91.16
CA LEU A 348 6.73 -29.72 92.34
C LEU A 348 5.42 -29.68 93.12
N LEU A 349 4.37 -28.96 92.68
CA LEU A 349 3.07 -29.05 93.36
C LEU A 349 1.87 -29.08 92.40
N MET A 350 1.39 -30.31 92.15
CA MET A 350 -0.01 -30.70 91.90
C MET A 350 -0.62 -30.49 90.50
N GLY A 351 -0.01 -31.12 89.49
CA GLY A 351 -0.39 -32.46 89.03
C GLY A 351 -1.83 -32.84 88.63
N ALA A 352 -2.89 -32.05 88.83
CA ALA A 352 -4.24 -32.53 88.50
C ALA A 352 -5.24 -31.50 87.91
N GLY A 353 -5.00 -30.18 88.02
CA GLY A 353 -5.88 -29.16 87.41
C GLY A 353 -5.44 -28.68 86.02
N ILE A 354 -4.15 -28.84 85.71
CA ILE A 354 -3.51 -28.28 84.51
C ILE A 354 -3.84 -29.10 83.26
N THR A 355 -4.09 -30.41 83.40
CA THR A 355 -4.51 -31.25 82.26
C THR A 355 -5.94 -30.92 81.83
N ALA A 356 -6.88 -30.66 82.75
CA ALA A 356 -8.22 -30.23 82.40
C ALA A 356 -8.29 -28.76 81.94
N GLY A 357 -7.44 -27.87 82.46
CA GLY A 357 -7.34 -26.47 82.04
C GLY A 357 -6.63 -26.27 80.69
N LEU A 358 -5.50 -26.96 80.45
CA LEU A 358 -4.89 -27.02 79.12
C LEU A 358 -5.75 -27.81 78.15
N TRP A 359 -6.41 -28.90 78.57
CA TRP A 359 -7.35 -29.58 77.70
C TRP A 359 -8.56 -28.69 77.42
N PHE A 360 -9.11 -27.93 78.37
CA PHE A 360 -10.20 -26.97 78.11
C PHE A 360 -9.76 -25.77 77.28
N LEU A 361 -8.52 -25.27 77.42
CA LEU A 361 -7.96 -24.21 76.58
C LEU A 361 -7.57 -24.72 75.20
N ILE A 362 -7.05 -25.94 75.07
CA ILE A 362 -6.80 -26.62 73.79
C ILE A 362 -8.13 -27.02 73.15
N TYR A 363 -9.14 -27.43 73.92
CA TYR A 363 -10.50 -27.77 73.47
C TYR A 363 -11.24 -26.50 73.04
N LYS A 364 -11.14 -25.38 73.77
CA LYS A 364 -11.59 -24.06 73.31
C LYS A 364 -10.80 -23.57 72.09
N ARG A 365 -9.49 -23.79 72.00
CA ARG A 365 -8.67 -23.36 70.86
C ARG A 365 -8.85 -24.26 69.61
N LYS A 366 -9.30 -25.50 69.81
CA LYS A 366 -9.63 -26.48 68.77
C LYS A 366 -11.09 -26.39 68.31
N TYR A 367 -12.00 -25.87 69.14
CA TYR A 367 -13.41 -25.62 68.79
C TYR A 367 -13.76 -24.14 68.46
N PHE A 368 -12.97 -23.15 68.88
CA PHE A 368 -13.22 -21.73 68.60
C PHE A 368 -12.30 -21.21 67.49
N GLN A 369 -12.38 -21.80 66.31
CA GLN A 369 -11.63 -21.33 65.14
C GLN A 369 -12.36 -20.14 64.49
N ARG A 370 -11.75 -18.95 64.54
CA ARG A 370 -12.26 -17.74 63.86
C ARG A 370 -11.88 -17.82 62.38
N PHE A 371 -12.82 -18.22 61.52
CA PHE A 371 -12.66 -18.03 60.08
C PHE A 371 -12.44 -16.55 59.74
N ARG A 372 -11.70 -16.26 58.67
CA ARG A 372 -11.29 -14.90 58.28
C ARG A 372 -11.86 -14.57 56.91
N VAL A 373 -12.24 -13.31 56.70
CA VAL A 373 -12.75 -12.78 55.43
C VAL A 373 -11.84 -11.64 55.00
N SER A 374 -11.47 -11.59 53.71
CA SER A 374 -10.72 -10.48 53.12
C SER A 374 -11.61 -9.27 52.89
N HIS A 375 -11.01 -8.08 52.78
CA HIS A 375 -11.72 -6.93 52.20
C HIS A 375 -12.23 -7.28 50.79
N ILE A 376 -13.22 -6.51 50.32
CA ILE A 376 -13.69 -6.64 48.94
C ILE A 376 -12.64 -6.01 48.03
N HIS A 377 -12.00 -6.85 47.22
CA HIS A 377 -11.03 -6.44 46.22
C HIS A 377 -11.75 -6.22 44.89
N ARG A 378 -11.22 -5.33 44.04
CA ARG A 378 -11.78 -5.05 42.71
C ARG A 378 -10.77 -5.39 41.61
N SER A 379 -11.25 -5.89 40.48
CA SER A 379 -10.46 -5.97 39.25
C SER A 379 -10.11 -4.57 38.73
N GLN A 380 -9.02 -4.45 37.98
CA GLN A 380 -8.69 -3.19 37.28
C GLN A 380 -9.75 -2.91 36.21
N THR A 381 -10.36 -1.73 36.26
CA THR A 381 -11.48 -1.33 35.39
C THR A 381 -10.99 -1.05 33.97
N VAL A 382 -11.63 -1.66 32.97
CA VAL A 382 -11.55 -1.24 31.56
C VAL A 382 -12.98 -0.91 31.13
N GLU A 383 -13.16 0.26 30.53
CA GLU A 383 -14.46 0.86 30.18
C GLU A 383 -15.42 -0.08 29.46
N GLY A 384 -16.70 -0.08 29.85
CA GLY A 384 -17.75 -0.93 29.27
C GLY A 384 -17.61 -2.44 29.56
N LYS A 385 -16.56 -2.87 30.26
CA LYS A 385 -16.37 -4.27 30.66
C LYS A 385 -16.93 -4.54 32.06
N LYS A 386 -17.37 -5.78 32.28
CA LYS A 386 -17.83 -6.27 33.60
C LYS A 386 -16.72 -6.06 34.65
N VAL A 387 -17.01 -5.30 35.69
CA VAL A 387 -16.17 -5.17 36.90
C VAL A 387 -16.44 -6.35 37.78
N THR A 388 -15.37 -6.97 38.29
CA THR A 388 -15.49 -8.09 39.22
C THR A 388 -14.95 -7.72 40.58
N LEU A 389 -15.79 -7.91 41.59
CA LEU A 389 -15.47 -7.74 42.99
C LEU A 389 -15.19 -9.12 43.60
N TYR A 390 -14.12 -9.25 44.37
CA TYR A 390 -13.67 -10.50 44.95
C TYR A 390 -13.64 -10.42 46.47
N CYS A 391 -14.02 -11.52 47.11
CA CYS A 391 -14.06 -11.63 48.55
C CYS A 391 -13.70 -13.07 48.94
N VAL A 392 -12.72 -13.24 49.83
CA VAL A 392 -12.14 -14.54 50.16
C VAL A 392 -12.33 -14.84 51.63
N ALA A 393 -12.92 -15.99 51.94
CA ALA A 393 -12.92 -16.56 53.28
C ALA A 393 -11.90 -17.70 53.40
N SER A 394 -11.15 -17.72 54.49
CA SER A 394 -10.17 -18.77 54.81
C SER A 394 -10.47 -19.40 56.17
N ASP A 395 -10.04 -20.67 56.32
CA ASP A 395 -10.20 -21.47 57.53
C ASP A 395 -11.67 -21.70 57.95
N CYS A 396 -12.61 -21.89 57.00
CA CYS A 396 -13.98 -22.26 57.38
C CYS A 396 -14.07 -23.78 57.70
N PRO A 397 -14.55 -24.15 58.90
CA PRO A 397 -14.61 -25.55 59.37
C PRO A 397 -15.77 -26.36 58.77
N LYS A 398 -16.72 -25.70 58.10
CA LYS A 398 -17.80 -26.28 57.29
C LYS A 398 -17.88 -25.49 55.99
N GLY A 399 -18.47 -26.08 54.93
CA GLY A 399 -18.75 -25.40 53.67
C GLY A 399 -19.49 -24.08 53.93
N PRO A 400 -18.85 -22.92 53.74
CA PRO A 400 -19.42 -21.64 54.14
C PRO A 400 -20.44 -21.13 53.13
N ARG A 401 -21.49 -20.47 53.62
CA ARG A 401 -22.47 -19.77 52.77
C ARG A 401 -21.99 -18.34 52.54
N VAL A 402 -21.97 -17.92 51.28
CA VAL A 402 -21.62 -16.55 50.87
C VAL A 402 -22.89 -15.83 50.45
N ILE A 403 -23.00 -14.56 50.83
CA ILE A 403 -24.14 -13.70 50.51
C ILE A 403 -23.58 -12.37 50.03
N TRP A 404 -23.84 -12.04 48.77
CA TRP A 404 -23.63 -10.69 48.26
C TRP A 404 -24.90 -9.87 48.49
N SER A 405 -24.75 -8.59 48.80
CA SER A 405 -25.89 -7.68 48.88
C SER A 405 -25.49 -6.28 48.43
N VAL A 406 -26.45 -5.53 47.89
CA VAL A 406 -26.24 -4.16 47.44
C VAL A 406 -27.22 -3.22 48.11
N GLN A 407 -26.77 -1.99 48.34
CA GLN A 407 -27.59 -0.90 48.84
C GLN A 407 -27.52 0.24 47.82
N GLY A 408 -28.68 0.54 47.21
CA GLY A 408 -28.83 1.61 46.23
C GLY A 408 -29.33 2.92 46.86
N HIS A 409 -29.88 3.80 46.02
CA HIS A 409 -30.37 5.13 46.41
C HIS A 409 -31.50 5.14 47.44
N ASP A 410 -32.28 4.08 47.52
CA ASP A 410 -33.41 3.93 48.45
C ASP A 410 -32.96 3.52 49.87
N GLY A 411 -31.67 3.27 50.07
CA GLY A 411 -31.09 2.82 51.33
C GLY A 411 -31.46 1.38 51.72
N LYS A 412 -32.21 0.65 50.87
CA LYS A 412 -32.64 -0.72 51.15
C LYS A 412 -31.56 -1.71 50.71
N LYS A 413 -31.15 -2.58 51.62
CA LYS A 413 -30.18 -3.64 51.34
C LYS A 413 -30.87 -4.84 50.69
N THR A 414 -30.46 -5.17 49.48
CA THR A 414 -31.03 -6.25 48.65
C THR A 414 -30.01 -7.37 48.49
N GLU A 415 -30.38 -8.62 48.82
CA GLU A 415 -29.51 -9.78 48.64
C GLU A 415 -29.43 -10.21 47.18
N VAL A 416 -28.23 -10.62 46.76
CA VAL A 416 -27.89 -11.06 45.42
C VAL A 416 -27.74 -12.58 45.46
N ALA A 417 -28.72 -13.31 44.92
CA ALA A 417 -28.78 -14.77 44.99
C ALA A 417 -27.72 -15.46 44.10
N GLU A 418 -27.11 -16.55 44.58
CA GLU A 418 -26.18 -17.39 43.79
C GLU A 418 -26.89 -17.98 42.55
N ASP A 419 -26.14 -18.22 41.47
CA ASP A 419 -26.64 -18.98 40.31
C ASP A 419 -26.62 -20.47 40.63
N GLU A 420 -27.81 -21.05 40.83
CA GLU A 420 -28.01 -22.48 40.67
C GLU A 420 -28.07 -22.79 39.18
N ALA A 421 -27.29 -23.78 38.74
CA ALA A 421 -27.07 -24.08 37.33
C ALA A 421 -28.38 -24.36 36.55
N GLN A 422 -28.47 -23.74 35.38
CA GLN A 422 -29.36 -24.03 34.24
C GLN A 422 -30.88 -23.82 34.43
N ALA A 423 -31.35 -22.66 33.98
CA ALA A 423 -32.57 -22.54 33.20
C ALA A 423 -32.37 -21.45 32.14
N GLU A 424 -32.73 -21.74 30.88
CA GLU A 424 -32.71 -20.77 29.79
C GLU A 424 -33.62 -19.58 30.10
N GLY A 425 -33.09 -18.36 29.89
CA GLY A 425 -33.89 -17.20 29.55
C GLY A 425 -34.44 -16.34 30.70
N GLU A 426 -33.56 -15.71 31.49
CA GLU A 426 -33.68 -14.32 31.98
C GLU A 426 -32.46 -13.99 32.85
N GLY A 427 -31.62 -13.05 32.42
CA GLY A 427 -30.45 -12.62 33.20
C GLY A 427 -30.89 -11.89 34.47
N LYS A 428 -30.45 -12.34 35.65
CA LYS A 428 -30.72 -11.63 36.91
C LYS A 428 -30.14 -10.21 36.86
N MET A 429 -30.93 -9.22 37.29
CA MET A 429 -30.56 -7.81 37.22
C MET A 429 -30.14 -7.24 38.59
N LEU A 430 -29.04 -6.50 38.62
CA LEU A 430 -28.55 -5.70 39.74
C LEU A 430 -28.84 -4.24 39.39
N LEU A 431 -29.90 -3.66 39.98
CA LEU A 431 -30.33 -2.28 39.69
C LEU A 431 -30.47 -2.00 38.17
N GLY A 432 -30.91 -3.00 37.39
CA GLY A 432 -31.12 -2.89 35.94
C GLY A 432 -29.96 -3.35 35.05
N GLN A 433 -28.85 -3.85 35.60
CA GLN A 433 -27.72 -4.40 34.85
C GLN A 433 -27.50 -5.89 35.12
N GLU A 434 -27.09 -6.66 34.10
CA GLU A 434 -26.81 -8.09 34.29
C GLU A 434 -25.61 -8.28 35.22
N PHE A 435 -25.76 -9.18 36.20
CA PHE A 435 -24.67 -9.56 37.11
C PHE A 435 -24.45 -11.07 37.13
N THR A 436 -23.28 -11.48 37.60
CA THR A 436 -22.94 -12.90 37.81
C THR A 436 -22.26 -13.05 39.16
N VAL A 437 -22.72 -14.00 39.97
CA VAL A 437 -22.08 -14.40 41.22
C VAL A 437 -21.48 -15.79 41.05
N ARG A 438 -20.22 -15.95 41.45
CA ARG A 438 -19.53 -17.25 41.45
C ARG A 438 -18.86 -17.49 42.77
N THR A 439 -18.84 -18.74 43.22
CA THR A 439 -18.26 -19.12 44.50
C THR A 439 -17.44 -20.39 44.32
N ASP A 440 -16.12 -20.24 44.38
CA ASP A 440 -15.16 -21.33 44.25
C ASP A 440 -14.75 -21.83 45.64
N ARG A 441 -14.81 -23.15 45.83
CA ARG A 441 -14.50 -23.81 47.11
C ARG A 441 -13.28 -24.70 46.94
N THR A 442 -12.24 -24.47 47.72
CA THR A 442 -11.03 -25.31 47.77
C THR A 442 -10.87 -25.90 49.16
N GLY A 443 -10.46 -27.16 49.28
CA GLY A 443 -10.34 -27.84 50.56
C GLY A 443 -9.16 -28.80 50.62
N THR A 444 -8.43 -28.75 51.73
CA THR A 444 -7.45 -29.77 52.16
C THR A 444 -7.66 -29.99 53.65
N ASP A 445 -7.73 -31.25 54.10
CA ASP A 445 -7.80 -31.65 55.52
C ASP A 445 -8.96 -31.02 56.34
N GLY A 446 -10.18 -31.02 55.79
CA GLY A 446 -11.40 -30.63 56.53
C GLY A 446 -11.55 -29.12 56.80
N ARG A 447 -10.72 -28.26 56.20
CA ARG A 447 -10.91 -26.80 56.16
C ARG A 447 -11.13 -26.34 54.72
N HIS A 448 -12.06 -25.40 54.56
CA HIS A 448 -12.42 -24.84 53.27
C HIS A 448 -11.96 -23.38 53.16
N ASN A 449 -11.30 -23.07 52.04
CA ASN A 449 -11.09 -21.71 51.56
C ASN A 449 -12.11 -21.45 50.45
N VAL A 450 -12.84 -20.35 50.57
CA VAL A 450 -13.91 -20.00 49.64
C VAL A 450 -13.69 -18.62 49.08
N THR A 451 -13.60 -18.54 47.76
CA THR A 451 -13.48 -17.29 47.02
C THR A 451 -14.81 -17.05 46.35
N SER A 452 -15.42 -15.89 46.57
CA SER A 452 -16.63 -15.49 45.86
C SER A 452 -16.39 -14.22 45.06
N SER A 453 -16.98 -14.15 43.88
CA SER A 453 -16.87 -13.03 42.97
C SER A 453 -18.23 -12.53 42.52
N LEU A 454 -18.45 -11.22 42.55
CA LEU A 454 -19.60 -10.52 41.97
C LEU A 454 -19.15 -9.71 40.76
N SER A 455 -19.62 -10.07 39.57
CA SER A 455 -19.31 -9.40 38.31
C SER A 455 -20.54 -8.65 37.78
N PHE A 456 -20.42 -7.36 37.46
CA PHE A 456 -21.49 -6.55 36.87
C PHE A 456 -20.94 -5.47 35.92
N THR A 457 -21.75 -4.99 34.98
CA THR A 457 -21.37 -3.87 34.10
C THR A 457 -21.58 -2.54 34.82
N PRO A 458 -20.55 -1.70 35.02
CA PRO A 458 -20.71 -0.40 35.66
C PRO A 458 -21.62 0.52 34.84
N ASP A 459 -22.48 1.25 35.54
CA ASP A 459 -23.39 2.24 34.94
C ASP A 459 -23.52 3.41 35.90
N VAL A 460 -23.39 4.63 35.39
CA VAL A 460 -23.39 5.83 36.23
C VAL A 460 -24.76 6.09 36.83
N SER A 461 -25.85 5.81 36.11
CA SER A 461 -27.21 6.07 36.59
C SER A 461 -27.69 5.04 37.61
N ALA A 462 -27.30 3.79 37.46
CA ALA A 462 -27.73 2.69 38.32
C ALA A 462 -26.88 2.52 39.58
N HIS A 463 -25.59 2.86 39.51
CA HIS A 463 -24.62 2.47 40.54
C HIS A 463 -23.89 3.65 41.21
N LYS A 464 -24.22 4.89 40.85
CA LYS A 464 -23.72 6.08 41.55
C LYS A 464 -24.11 5.97 43.03
N ASP A 465 -23.12 6.11 43.91
CA ASP A 465 -23.29 6.02 45.37
C ASP A 465 -23.76 4.64 45.90
N MET A 466 -23.70 3.58 45.09
CA MET A 466 -24.00 2.22 45.53
C MET A 466 -22.94 1.69 46.51
N VAL A 467 -23.39 0.98 47.56
CA VAL A 467 -22.52 0.22 48.47
C VAL A 467 -22.76 -1.28 48.27
N VAL A 468 -21.67 -2.02 48.05
CA VAL A 468 -21.68 -3.49 47.90
C VAL A 468 -21.18 -4.13 49.18
N PHE A 469 -21.85 -5.20 49.62
CA PHE A 469 -21.52 -5.98 50.80
C PHE A 469 -21.27 -7.44 50.45
N CYS A 470 -20.24 -8.03 51.06
CA CYS A 470 -19.92 -9.44 50.98
C CYS A 470 -19.96 -10.05 52.38
N LYS A 471 -20.85 -11.02 52.59
CA LYS A 471 -21.07 -11.66 53.90
C LYS A 471 -20.83 -13.17 53.83
N PHE A 472 -19.97 -13.68 54.69
CA PHE A 472 -19.73 -15.11 54.88
C PHE A 472 -20.34 -15.61 56.19
N VAL A 473 -21.05 -16.74 56.12
CA VAL A 473 -21.66 -17.41 57.27
C VAL A 473 -21.03 -18.80 57.44
N CYS A 474 -20.26 -18.99 58.53
CA CYS A 474 -19.64 -20.27 58.91
C CYS A 474 -20.08 -20.64 60.34
N ASP A 475 -20.74 -21.80 60.49
CA ASP A 475 -21.15 -22.39 61.78
C ASP A 475 -21.92 -21.41 62.70
N GLY A 476 -22.92 -20.72 62.13
CA GLY A 476 -23.78 -19.77 62.84
C GLY A 476 -23.18 -18.39 63.10
N LYS A 477 -21.91 -18.15 62.74
CA LYS A 477 -21.25 -16.84 62.83
C LYS A 477 -21.13 -16.20 61.46
N ALA A 478 -21.41 -14.89 61.37
CA ALA A 478 -21.31 -14.12 60.14
C ALA A 478 -20.21 -13.05 60.23
N LYS A 479 -19.49 -12.82 59.13
CA LYS A 479 -18.58 -11.67 58.93
C LYS A 479 -18.92 -11.01 57.60
N GLU A 480 -18.94 -9.68 57.57
CA GLU A 480 -19.34 -8.87 56.43
C GLU A 480 -18.32 -7.76 56.16
N GLU A 481 -18.03 -7.53 54.89
CA GLU A 481 -17.18 -6.44 54.39
C GLU A 481 -17.98 -5.59 53.39
N GLN A 482 -17.62 -4.31 53.25
CA GLN A 482 -18.33 -3.33 52.41
C GLN A 482 -17.39 -2.55 51.48
N LEU A 483 -17.89 -2.15 50.31
CA LEU A 483 -17.18 -1.35 49.32
C LEU A 483 -18.10 -0.29 48.70
N HIS A 484 -17.65 0.98 48.72
CA HIS A 484 -18.36 2.08 48.06
C HIS A 484 -18.00 2.14 46.57
N CYS A 485 -18.98 2.33 45.70
CA CYS A 485 -18.79 2.40 44.24
C CYS A 485 -18.32 3.77 43.74
N SER A 486 -17.50 4.48 44.52
CA SER A 486 -16.92 5.78 44.13
C SER A 486 -15.89 5.69 42.99
N PHE A 487 -15.52 4.49 42.59
CA PHE A 487 -14.61 4.21 41.47
C PHE A 487 -15.29 4.23 40.09
N ILE A 488 -16.61 4.40 40.04
CA ILE A 488 -17.34 4.47 38.76
C ILE A 488 -16.98 5.77 38.06
N SER A 489 -16.51 5.64 36.83
CA SER A 489 -16.13 6.75 35.96
C SER A 489 -16.59 6.48 34.54
N ALA A 490 -17.04 7.51 33.84
CA ALA A 490 -17.24 7.49 32.40
C ALA A 490 -16.20 8.41 31.75
N LYS A 491 -15.44 7.88 30.79
CA LYS A 491 -14.47 8.69 30.04
C LYS A 491 -15.20 9.58 29.04
N PRO A 492 -14.70 10.78 28.77
CA PRO A 492 -15.32 11.65 27.78
C PRO A 492 -15.17 11.09 26.36
N LYS A 493 -16.24 11.16 25.58
CA LYS A 493 -16.18 11.11 24.12
C LYS A 493 -15.74 12.48 23.61
N ASP A 494 -14.67 12.54 22.84
CA ASP A 494 -14.06 13.80 22.42
C ASP A 494 -14.21 14.05 20.91
N TYR A 495 -14.47 15.30 20.55
CA TYR A 495 -14.45 15.77 19.16
C TYR A 495 -13.88 17.18 19.06
N ILE A 496 -13.14 17.45 17.98
CA ILE A 496 -12.58 18.77 17.70
C ILE A 496 -13.22 19.33 16.43
N LYS A 497 -13.61 20.61 16.48
CA LYS A 497 -14.09 21.38 15.34
C LYS A 497 -13.22 22.60 15.13
N LEU A 498 -12.80 22.81 13.89
CA LEU A 498 -12.00 23.96 13.47
C LEU A 498 -12.86 24.94 12.68
N SER A 499 -12.62 26.24 12.86
CA SER A 499 -13.25 27.32 12.11
C SER A 499 -12.30 28.50 11.94
N LEU A 500 -12.48 29.28 10.87
CA LEU A 500 -11.71 30.51 10.63
C LEU A 500 -12.49 31.71 11.15
N SER A 501 -11.79 32.61 11.83
CA SER A 501 -12.33 33.93 12.17
C SER A 501 -12.07 34.95 11.06
N ASP A 502 -12.85 36.03 11.06
CA ASP A 502 -12.63 37.17 10.14
C ASP A 502 -11.24 37.80 10.32
N SER A 503 -10.69 37.75 11.53
CA SER A 503 -9.34 38.20 11.90
C SER A 503 -8.20 37.31 11.37
N GLY A 504 -8.51 36.13 10.79
CA GLY A 504 -7.49 35.19 10.29
C GLY A 504 -6.92 34.26 11.37
N GLU A 505 -7.63 34.10 12.48
CA GLU A 505 -7.32 33.16 13.56
C GLU A 505 -8.06 31.84 13.32
N VAL A 506 -7.45 30.73 13.72
CA VAL A 506 -8.08 29.42 13.75
C VAL A 506 -8.72 29.24 15.12
N LEU A 507 -10.05 29.23 15.18
CA LEU A 507 -10.80 28.89 16.37
C LEU A 507 -10.96 27.37 16.44
N SER A 508 -10.34 26.77 17.45
CA SER A 508 -10.38 25.34 17.72
C SER A 508 -11.30 25.08 18.91
N ARG A 509 -12.36 24.29 18.70
CA ARG A 509 -13.33 23.91 19.72
C ARG A 509 -13.19 22.43 20.03
N LEU A 510 -12.82 22.10 21.26
CA LEU A 510 -12.91 20.76 21.83
C LEU A 510 -14.26 20.63 22.52
N THR A 511 -14.94 19.52 22.27
CA THR A 511 -16.07 19.11 23.08
C THR A 511 -15.87 17.71 23.63
N LEU A 512 -16.12 17.57 24.92
CA LEU A 512 -16.09 16.33 25.69
C LEU A 512 -17.52 15.98 26.11
N GLN A 513 -18.01 14.80 25.78
CA GLN A 513 -19.37 14.35 26.07
C GLN A 513 -19.41 13.12 26.98
N GLU A 514 -20.50 13.00 27.73
CA GLU A 514 -20.88 11.82 28.51
C GLU A 514 -19.87 11.38 29.58
N PHE A 515 -19.11 12.31 30.16
CA PHE A 515 -18.12 11.96 31.20
C PHE A 515 -18.66 12.06 32.62
N TYR A 516 -18.05 11.30 33.53
CA TYR A 516 -18.31 11.33 34.96
C TYR A 516 -17.06 10.87 35.74
N PRO A 517 -16.65 11.56 36.82
CA PRO A 517 -17.30 12.69 37.48
C PRO A 517 -17.04 14.03 36.76
N ARG A 518 -17.73 15.09 37.19
CA ARG A 518 -17.65 16.45 36.62
C ARG A 518 -16.22 17.02 36.56
N GLY A 519 -15.33 16.62 37.48
CA GLY A 519 -13.99 17.17 37.60
C GLY A 519 -13.06 16.77 36.44
N ILE A 520 -13.03 17.61 35.40
CA ILE A 520 -12.08 17.55 34.28
C ILE A 520 -11.34 18.89 34.17
N GLN A 521 -10.02 18.83 33.99
CA GLN A 521 -9.18 19.98 33.69
C GLN A 521 -8.72 19.91 32.23
N ILE A 522 -8.95 20.96 31.43
CA ILE A 522 -8.57 21.05 30.01
C ILE A 522 -7.39 22.04 29.88
N ARG A 523 -6.42 21.72 29.03
CA ARG A 523 -5.28 22.61 28.71
C ARG A 523 -4.97 22.57 27.22
N TRP A 524 -4.91 23.74 26.61
CA TRP A 524 -4.49 23.93 25.22
C TRP A 524 -3.02 24.32 25.16
N SER A 525 -2.32 23.86 24.14
CA SER A 525 -0.92 24.19 23.91
C SER A 525 -0.56 24.07 22.43
N CYS A 526 0.43 24.80 21.95
CA CYS A 526 0.87 24.69 20.55
C CYS A 526 2.36 24.96 20.39
N GLY A 527 2.95 24.46 19.29
CA GLY A 527 4.32 24.76 18.92
C GLY A 527 4.94 23.73 17.99
N VAL A 528 6.26 23.84 17.81
CA VAL A 528 7.09 22.94 17.00
C VAL A 528 8.10 22.28 17.93
N GLY A 529 7.82 21.06 18.38
CA GLY A 529 8.66 20.32 19.35
C GLY A 529 8.65 20.86 20.79
N HIS A 530 8.51 22.18 20.98
CA HIS A 530 8.31 22.83 22.28
C HIS A 530 6.95 23.54 22.31
N TYR A 531 6.12 23.22 23.30
CA TYR A 531 4.73 23.66 23.36
C TYR A 531 4.56 24.81 24.36
N GLN A 532 3.89 25.87 23.92
CA GLN A 532 3.46 26.99 24.76
C GLN A 532 1.99 26.80 25.13
N GLU A 533 1.64 27.05 26.40
CA GLU A 533 0.26 26.95 26.89
C GLU A 533 -0.59 28.09 26.31
N LEU A 534 -1.83 27.79 25.93
CA LEU A 534 -2.79 28.73 25.37
C LEU A 534 -3.93 28.95 26.36
N GLU A 535 -4.47 30.17 26.38
CA GLU A 535 -5.66 30.47 27.16
C GLU A 535 -6.90 29.80 26.55
N SER A 536 -7.64 29.06 27.38
CA SER A 536 -8.94 28.53 27.02
C SER A 536 -10.02 29.61 27.16
N ILE A 537 -11.01 29.55 26.27
CA ILE A 537 -12.14 30.46 26.21
C ILE A 537 -13.42 29.62 26.24
N ASN A 538 -14.48 30.13 26.86
CA ASN A 538 -15.83 29.55 26.83
C ASN A 538 -15.98 28.14 27.44
N GLU A 539 -15.30 27.84 28.55
CA GLU A 539 -15.51 26.57 29.27
C GLU A 539 -16.90 26.51 29.92
N ARG A 540 -17.77 25.63 29.41
CA ARG A 540 -19.13 25.43 29.93
C ARG A 540 -19.35 23.96 30.25
N PHE A 541 -20.02 23.69 31.38
CA PHE A 541 -20.40 22.33 31.77
C PHE A 541 -21.92 22.20 31.69
N THR A 542 -22.41 21.19 30.97
CA THR A 542 -23.84 20.89 30.86
C THR A 542 -24.12 19.50 31.43
N PRO A 543 -25.07 19.35 32.37
CA PRO A 543 -25.47 18.04 32.89
C PRO A 543 -26.39 17.32 31.91
N ASN A 544 -26.23 16.00 31.80
CA ASN A 544 -27.09 15.12 31.01
C ASN A 544 -28.12 14.40 31.90
N SER A 545 -29.20 13.91 31.29
CA SER A 545 -30.26 13.16 32.00
C SER A 545 -29.77 11.83 32.60
N ASN A 546 -28.70 11.25 32.06
CA ASN A 546 -28.06 10.02 32.54
C ASN A 546 -26.97 10.27 33.63
N TYR A 547 -27.00 11.44 34.29
CA TYR A 547 -26.04 11.85 35.33
C TYR A 547 -24.57 12.00 34.88
N THR A 548 -24.31 12.00 33.58
CA THR A 548 -23.01 12.39 32.99
C THR A 548 -22.97 13.90 32.68
N TYR A 549 -21.82 14.40 32.25
CA TYR A 549 -21.59 15.79 31.90
C TYR A 549 -21.04 15.93 30.48
N ASN A 550 -21.34 17.04 29.83
CA ASN A 550 -20.65 17.50 28.63
C ASN A 550 -19.91 18.81 28.95
N THR A 551 -18.83 19.07 28.24
CA THR A 551 -18.13 20.35 28.29
C THR A 551 -17.55 20.75 26.94
N GLU A 552 -17.54 22.03 26.66
CA GLU A 552 -16.89 22.62 25.48
C GLU A 552 -15.79 23.57 25.94
N SER A 553 -14.65 23.57 25.24
CA SER A 553 -13.53 24.46 25.47
C SER A 553 -12.99 24.94 24.13
N GLU A 554 -12.70 26.22 24.01
CA GLU A 554 -12.21 26.83 22.78
C GLU A 554 -10.83 27.45 22.98
N CYS A 555 -10.02 27.48 21.93
CA CYS A 555 -8.83 28.33 21.89
C CYS A 555 -8.69 29.01 20.52
N LYS A 556 -8.05 30.17 20.51
CA LYS A 556 -7.70 30.90 19.29
C LYS A 556 -6.22 30.71 18.97
N ILE A 557 -5.91 30.34 17.73
CA ILE A 557 -4.54 30.16 17.26
C ILE A 557 -4.29 31.10 16.08
N LEU A 558 -3.13 31.73 16.03
CA LEU A 558 -2.74 32.57 14.90
C LEU A 558 -2.56 31.73 13.63
N GLY A 559 -3.29 32.08 12.57
CA GLY A 559 -3.29 31.34 11.30
C GLY A 559 -1.92 31.15 10.65
N GLN A 560 -1.04 32.16 10.78
CA GLN A 560 0.31 32.14 10.22
C GLN A 560 1.19 31.01 10.77
N LEU A 561 0.90 30.49 11.96
CA LEU A 561 1.68 29.40 12.55
C LEU A 561 1.52 28.08 11.77
N PHE A 562 0.39 27.89 11.11
CA PHE A 562 0.13 26.72 10.25
C PHE A 562 0.88 26.78 8.91
N THR A 563 1.69 27.81 8.66
CA THR A 563 2.58 27.85 7.48
C THR A 563 3.75 26.89 7.64
N ASP A 564 4.17 26.61 8.87
CA ASP A 564 5.13 25.56 9.19
C ASP A 564 4.40 24.21 9.26
N PRO A 565 4.70 23.24 8.38
CA PRO A 565 4.07 21.91 8.42
C PRO A 565 4.37 21.11 9.70
N GLY A 566 5.39 21.49 10.46
CA GLY A 566 5.75 20.91 11.75
C GLY A 566 5.00 21.53 12.93
N PHE A 567 4.23 22.61 12.73
CA PHE A 567 3.44 23.24 13.78
C PHE A 567 2.26 22.36 14.18
N LYS A 568 2.12 22.16 15.50
CA LYS A 568 1.08 21.33 16.08
C LYS A 568 0.33 22.07 17.18
N VAL A 569 -0.96 21.78 17.26
CA VAL A 569 -1.85 22.19 18.35
C VAL A 569 -2.23 20.94 19.12
N ARG A 570 -2.10 21.01 20.45
CA ARG A 570 -2.39 19.94 21.38
C ARG A 570 -3.37 20.41 22.43
N VAL A 571 -4.39 19.61 22.68
CA VAL A 571 -5.28 19.76 23.83
C VAL A 571 -5.18 18.52 24.70
N THR A 572 -5.07 18.73 26.01
CA THR A 572 -5.00 17.65 27.00
C THR A 572 -6.07 17.84 28.05
N TRP A 573 -6.58 16.74 28.58
CA TRP A 573 -7.52 16.77 29.68
C TRP A 573 -7.26 15.66 30.69
N ASN A 574 -7.46 15.96 31.97
CA ASN A 574 -7.28 15.02 33.05
C ASN A 574 -8.56 14.92 33.90
N GLN A 575 -9.02 13.69 34.14
CA GLN A 575 -10.22 13.41 34.92
C GLN A 575 -9.82 12.79 36.26
N GLN A 576 -10.32 13.38 37.35
CA GLN A 576 -9.85 13.15 38.73
C GLN A 576 -9.91 11.67 39.22
N SER A 577 -10.77 10.84 38.62
CA SER A 577 -10.95 9.42 38.98
C SER A 577 -10.33 8.43 37.99
N SER A 578 -9.71 8.91 36.90
CA SER A 578 -9.17 8.07 35.83
C SER A 578 -7.64 7.97 35.92
N THR A 579 -7.07 6.80 35.61
CA THR A 579 -5.62 6.57 35.59
C THR A 579 -4.96 7.01 34.28
N GLY A 580 -5.56 7.90 33.50
CA GLY A 580 -5.04 8.32 32.19
C GLY A 580 -5.43 9.73 31.79
N GLN A 581 -4.45 10.48 31.27
CA GLN A 581 -4.67 11.78 30.64
C GLN A 581 -5.16 11.56 29.21
N GLY A 582 -6.27 12.20 28.84
CA GLY A 582 -6.70 12.26 27.44
C GLY A 582 -5.98 13.38 26.70
N SER A 583 -5.67 13.17 25.43
CA SER A 583 -5.01 14.18 24.60
C SER A 583 -5.37 14.04 23.14
N ARG A 584 -5.51 15.18 22.47
CA ARG A 584 -5.61 15.30 21.01
C ARG A 584 -4.50 16.21 20.52
N GLU A 585 -3.98 15.90 19.34
CA GLU A 585 -2.99 16.71 18.66
C GLU A 585 -3.31 16.74 17.16
N PHE A 586 -3.22 17.92 16.55
CA PHE A 586 -3.43 18.10 15.12
C PHE A 586 -2.49 19.17 14.56
N SER A 587 -2.30 19.12 13.25
CA SER A 587 -1.45 19.97 12.43
C SER A 587 -2.16 20.29 11.11
N ALA A 588 -1.56 21.14 10.27
CA ALA A 588 -2.11 21.43 8.95
C ALA A 588 -2.23 20.19 8.05
N ARG A 589 -1.40 19.15 8.28
CA ARG A 589 -1.34 17.92 7.47
C ARG A 589 -2.31 16.84 7.91
N ASP A 590 -2.92 16.99 9.08
CA ASP A 590 -3.81 15.97 9.58
C ASP A 590 -5.14 16.00 8.82
N PRO A 591 -5.79 14.85 8.57
CA PRO A 591 -7.06 14.81 7.84
C PRO A 591 -8.19 15.63 8.46
N GLU A 592 -8.08 15.96 9.75
CA GLU A 592 -9.02 16.79 10.49
C GLU A 592 -8.89 18.29 10.15
N PHE A 593 -7.83 18.69 9.45
CA PHE A 593 -7.61 20.05 8.96
C PHE A 593 -8.34 20.28 7.62
N PRO A 594 -9.40 21.11 7.60
CA PRO A 594 -10.36 21.09 6.49
C PRO A 594 -9.94 21.92 5.27
N TRP A 595 -8.93 22.78 5.38
CA TRP A 595 -8.59 23.80 4.38
C TRP A 595 -7.43 23.39 3.46
N CYS A 596 -7.56 22.20 2.87
CA CYS A 596 -6.63 21.73 1.86
C CYS A 596 -6.96 22.35 0.48
N PRO A 597 -5.96 22.73 -0.33
CA PRO A 597 -6.20 23.25 -1.66
C PRO A 597 -6.88 22.23 -2.55
N TRP A 598 -7.85 22.68 -3.34
CA TRP A 598 -8.44 21.90 -4.41
C TRP A 598 -8.24 22.62 -5.74
N MET A 599 -8.03 21.82 -6.80
CA MET A 599 -7.72 22.32 -8.14
C MET A 599 -8.82 21.95 -9.14
N GLU A 600 -9.30 22.95 -9.88
CA GLU A 600 -10.16 22.77 -11.06
C GLU A 600 -9.37 22.18 -12.24
N GLU A 601 -10.10 21.78 -13.28
CA GLU A 601 -9.48 21.42 -14.56
C GLU A 601 -8.78 22.63 -15.18
N ILE A 602 -7.67 22.40 -15.88
CA ILE A 602 -6.95 23.49 -16.55
C ILE A 602 -7.78 23.96 -17.75
N ILE A 603 -8.15 25.23 -17.76
CA ILE A 603 -8.83 25.89 -18.88
C ILE A 603 -7.82 25.99 -20.04
N LYS A 604 -8.15 25.38 -21.17
CA LYS A 604 -7.29 25.30 -22.37
C LYS A 604 -7.89 26.14 -23.50
N PRO A 605 -7.11 27.01 -24.17
CA PRO A 605 -7.57 27.73 -25.35
C PRO A 605 -7.45 26.87 -26.60
N ALA A 606 -8.13 27.26 -27.68
CA ALA A 606 -7.89 26.67 -29.01
C ALA A 606 -6.49 27.07 -29.51
N LEU A 607 -5.62 26.09 -29.72
CA LEU A 607 -4.22 26.32 -30.06
C LEU A 607 -4.01 26.36 -31.57
N LYS A 608 -3.54 27.50 -32.06
CA LYS A 608 -3.11 27.69 -33.45
C LYS A 608 -1.60 27.82 -33.51
N HIS A 609 -0.98 27.25 -34.54
CA HIS A 609 0.47 27.41 -34.74
C HIS A 609 0.87 28.89 -34.76
N ASN A 610 1.96 29.25 -34.08
CA ASN A 610 2.48 30.62 -33.94
C ASN A 610 1.50 31.61 -33.28
N SER A 611 0.59 31.12 -32.44
CA SER A 611 -0.23 31.95 -31.56
C SER A 611 0.12 31.75 -30.08
N GLU A 612 -0.33 32.66 -29.22
CA GLU A 612 -0.20 32.49 -27.77
C GLU A 612 -1.43 31.78 -27.20
N GLY A 613 -1.21 30.70 -26.44
CA GLY A 613 -2.23 30.03 -25.65
C GLY A 613 -2.08 30.36 -24.16
N ARG A 614 -3.14 30.89 -23.53
CA ARG A 614 -3.23 31.11 -22.07
C ARG A 614 -3.95 29.95 -21.39
N PHE A 615 -3.21 29.16 -20.61
CA PHE A 615 -3.73 28.13 -19.72
C PHE A 615 -4.01 28.72 -18.34
N GLN A 616 -5.12 28.33 -17.71
CA GLN A 616 -5.50 28.82 -16.38
C GLN A 616 -5.87 27.64 -15.47
N CYS A 617 -5.28 27.59 -14.30
CA CYS A 617 -5.58 26.62 -13.25
C CYS A 617 -6.16 27.36 -12.05
N GLU A 618 -7.42 27.07 -11.73
CA GLU A 618 -8.08 27.65 -10.58
C GLU A 618 -7.90 26.77 -9.34
N ILE A 619 -7.54 27.40 -8.22
CA ILE A 619 -7.20 26.74 -6.95
C ILE A 619 -7.98 27.44 -5.85
N ARG A 620 -8.79 26.72 -5.07
CA ARG A 620 -9.58 27.34 -3.98
C ARG A 620 -9.55 26.55 -2.68
N GLY A 621 -10.20 27.10 -1.65
CA GLY A 621 -10.50 26.44 -0.38
C GLY A 621 -9.32 26.21 0.55
N TYR A 622 -8.17 26.86 0.32
CA TYR A 622 -6.96 26.60 1.09
C TYR A 622 -6.69 27.62 2.19
N PHE A 623 -6.04 27.16 3.26
CA PHE A 623 -5.52 28.00 4.33
C PHE A 623 -4.36 27.27 5.01
N PRO A 624 -3.23 27.93 5.35
CA PRO A 624 -2.98 29.37 5.29
C PRO A 624 -2.61 29.86 3.89
N LYS A 625 -2.40 31.18 3.75
CA LYS A 625 -1.91 31.86 2.52
C LYS A 625 -0.43 31.56 2.25
N ALA A 626 -0.11 30.29 2.01
CA ALA A 626 1.26 29.80 1.74
C ALA A 626 1.25 28.79 0.59
N LEU A 627 0.54 29.13 -0.49
CA LEU A 627 0.44 28.31 -1.69
C LEU A 627 1.66 28.50 -2.59
N GLU A 628 2.27 27.39 -3.01
CA GLU A 628 3.32 27.37 -4.04
C GLU A 628 2.78 26.75 -5.33
N VAL A 629 3.00 27.39 -6.48
CA VAL A 629 2.57 26.86 -7.77
C VAL A 629 3.74 26.81 -8.74
N LYS A 630 3.91 25.67 -9.42
CA LYS A 630 4.94 25.43 -10.43
C LYS A 630 4.30 24.86 -11.69
N TRP A 631 4.74 25.32 -12.85
CA TRP A 631 4.37 24.73 -14.13
C TRP A 631 5.44 23.73 -14.57
N LEU A 632 5.00 22.55 -14.98
CA LEU A 632 5.85 21.49 -15.53
C LEU A 632 5.40 21.17 -16.95
N ARG A 633 6.31 20.63 -17.74
CA ARG A 633 6.08 20.20 -19.12
C ARG A 633 6.46 18.74 -19.25
N ARG A 634 5.62 17.98 -19.96
CA ARG A 634 5.88 16.61 -20.37
C ARG A 634 5.87 16.53 -21.88
N GLU A 635 6.91 15.95 -22.46
CA GLU A 635 6.99 15.78 -23.92
C GLU A 635 6.02 14.69 -24.40
N ALA A 636 5.64 14.75 -25.68
CA ALA A 636 4.71 13.81 -26.28
C ALA A 636 5.19 12.36 -26.14
N GLY A 637 4.40 11.52 -25.45
CA GLY A 637 4.75 10.11 -25.19
C GLY A 637 5.90 9.89 -24.20
N GLY A 638 6.45 10.95 -23.62
CA GLY A 638 7.50 10.89 -22.60
C GLY A 638 6.94 10.70 -21.19
N GLN A 639 7.76 10.16 -20.28
CA GLN A 639 7.41 10.03 -18.86
C GLN A 639 8.05 11.11 -17.98
N GLU A 640 9.09 11.78 -18.47
CA GLU A 640 9.84 12.78 -17.71
C GLU A 640 9.12 14.14 -17.65
N LEU A 641 9.31 14.84 -16.52
CA LEU A 641 8.74 16.15 -16.25
C LEU A 641 9.86 17.20 -16.20
N PHE A 642 9.72 18.24 -17.00
CA PHE A 642 10.65 19.37 -17.08
C PHE A 642 10.02 20.61 -16.42
N SER A 643 10.80 21.34 -15.63
CA SER A 643 10.31 22.59 -15.04
C SER A 643 10.19 23.68 -16.10
N VAL A 644 9.05 24.37 -16.13
CA VAL A 644 8.81 25.52 -17.00
C VAL A 644 9.24 26.78 -16.27
N SER A 645 10.27 27.44 -16.82
CA SER A 645 10.77 28.72 -16.32
C SER A 645 10.38 29.87 -17.26
N PRO A 646 10.21 31.10 -16.73
CA PRO A 646 9.94 32.28 -17.56
C PRO A 646 10.97 32.47 -18.67
N SER A 647 10.52 32.65 -19.90
CA SER A 647 11.34 32.82 -21.10
C SER A 647 10.54 33.53 -22.20
N GLU A 648 11.13 33.75 -23.38
CA GLU A 648 10.38 34.27 -24.53
C GLU A 648 9.21 33.35 -24.94
N LYS A 649 9.36 32.03 -24.77
CA LYS A 649 8.32 31.04 -25.09
C LYS A 649 7.25 30.90 -23.98
N TYR A 650 7.63 31.08 -22.72
CA TYR A 650 6.78 30.86 -21.55
C TYR A 650 6.66 32.11 -20.69
N LYS A 651 5.46 32.68 -20.60
CA LYS A 651 5.17 33.79 -19.68
C LYS A 651 4.31 33.28 -18.54
N ILE A 652 4.74 33.49 -17.30
CA ILE A 652 4.04 33.07 -16.08
C ILE A 652 3.65 34.34 -15.32
N PRO A 653 2.42 34.84 -15.46
CA PRO A 653 1.95 35.99 -14.70
C PRO A 653 1.95 35.72 -13.21
N GLU A 654 2.22 36.76 -12.41
CA GLU A 654 2.08 36.67 -10.95
C GLU A 654 0.63 36.38 -10.58
N MET A 655 0.43 35.50 -9.60
CA MET A 655 -0.89 35.08 -9.14
C MET A 655 -1.30 35.88 -7.90
N GLU A 656 -2.54 36.37 -7.89
CA GLU A 656 -3.14 37.00 -6.72
C GLU A 656 -3.94 35.99 -5.92
N GLN A 657 -3.72 35.92 -4.61
CA GLN A 657 -4.47 35.09 -3.69
C GLN A 657 -5.53 35.93 -2.97
N LYS A 658 -6.80 35.65 -3.24
CA LYS A 658 -7.97 36.36 -2.71
C LYS A 658 -8.53 35.62 -1.50
N LYS A 659 -8.96 36.36 -0.49
CA LYS A 659 -9.64 35.81 0.69
C LYS A 659 -11.14 35.68 0.39
N GLU A 660 -11.70 34.51 0.66
CA GLU A 660 -13.11 34.18 0.45
C GLU A 660 -13.96 34.48 1.69
N ALA A 661 -15.28 34.44 1.53
CA ALA A 661 -16.25 34.73 2.60
C ALA A 661 -16.19 33.74 3.78
N ASP A 662 -15.73 32.52 3.54
CA ASP A 662 -15.52 31.48 4.57
C ASP A 662 -14.14 31.59 5.28
N GLY A 663 -13.34 32.60 4.93
CA GLY A 663 -12.01 32.86 5.46
C GLY A 663 -10.87 32.14 4.74
N THR A 664 -11.17 31.22 3.80
CA THR A 664 -10.17 30.52 3.00
C THR A 664 -9.62 31.40 1.87
N PHE A 665 -8.66 30.87 1.10
CA PHE A 665 -8.07 31.57 -0.03
C PHE A 665 -8.35 30.86 -1.36
N SER A 666 -8.40 31.65 -2.42
CA SER A 666 -8.47 31.22 -3.81
C SER A 666 -7.48 31.98 -4.69
N CYS A 667 -7.04 31.37 -5.79
CA CYS A 667 -6.24 32.04 -6.82
C CYS A 667 -6.36 31.35 -8.18
N THR A 668 -5.98 32.06 -9.24
CA THR A 668 -5.86 31.50 -10.58
C THR A 668 -4.41 31.59 -11.05
N ALA A 669 -3.74 30.44 -11.17
CA ALA A 669 -2.41 30.37 -11.76
C ALA A 669 -2.53 30.34 -13.29
N ALA A 670 -1.70 31.13 -13.98
CA ALA A 670 -1.73 31.21 -15.43
C ALA A 670 -0.37 30.85 -16.05
N LEU A 671 -0.42 30.21 -17.22
CA LEU A 671 0.74 29.97 -18.07
C LEU A 671 0.38 30.40 -19.50
N ILE A 672 1.15 31.31 -20.08
CA ILE A 672 1.00 31.74 -21.46
C ILE A 672 2.16 31.14 -22.27
N VAL A 673 1.83 30.43 -23.34
CA VAL A 673 2.79 29.70 -24.18
C VAL A 673 2.67 30.15 -25.63
N SER A 674 3.77 30.53 -26.25
CA SER A 674 3.86 30.68 -27.70
C SER A 674 3.96 29.28 -28.34
N VAL A 675 2.87 28.79 -28.94
CA VAL A 675 2.76 27.38 -29.35
C VAL A 675 3.26 27.12 -30.77
N SER A 676 3.99 26.02 -30.94
CA SER A 676 4.46 25.50 -32.22
C SER A 676 3.96 24.07 -32.45
N GLY A 677 3.47 23.78 -33.66
CA GLY A 677 2.96 22.44 -34.00
C GLY A 677 4.04 21.37 -33.92
N LYS A 678 5.30 21.72 -34.20
CA LYS A 678 6.43 20.78 -34.17
C LYS A 678 6.85 20.39 -32.75
N SER A 679 6.86 21.34 -31.82
CA SER A 679 7.37 21.10 -30.46
C SER A 679 6.29 20.87 -29.42
N ASP A 680 5.08 21.38 -29.61
CA ASP A 680 4.08 21.42 -28.53
C ASP A 680 2.89 20.50 -28.78
N ASN A 681 2.73 19.98 -30.00
CA ASN A 681 1.67 19.02 -30.31
C ASN A 681 1.93 17.69 -29.59
N GLY A 682 0.92 17.19 -28.87
CA GLY A 682 1.02 15.99 -28.04
C GLY A 682 1.75 16.19 -26.71
N ALA A 683 2.41 17.33 -26.49
CA ALA A 683 3.00 17.66 -25.19
C ALA A 683 1.89 17.97 -24.17
N GLU A 684 2.26 18.02 -22.89
CA GLU A 684 1.34 18.37 -21.81
C GLU A 684 1.96 19.40 -20.87
N PHE A 685 1.14 20.31 -20.35
CA PHE A 685 1.51 21.19 -19.24
C PHE A 685 0.80 20.74 -17.97
N ILE A 686 1.53 20.76 -16.87
CA ILE A 686 1.05 20.31 -15.56
C ILE A 686 1.20 21.48 -14.59
N CYS A 687 0.09 21.87 -13.96
CA CYS A 687 0.10 22.76 -12.83
C CYS A 687 0.34 21.91 -11.58
N ARG A 688 1.45 22.16 -10.88
CA ARG A 688 1.84 21.50 -9.63
C ARG A 688 1.69 22.47 -8.47
N VAL A 689 0.94 22.09 -7.45
CA VAL A 689 0.58 22.92 -6.31
C VAL A 689 1.13 22.31 -5.02
N GLY A 690 1.95 23.08 -4.30
CA GLY A 690 2.43 22.78 -2.95
C GLY A 690 1.73 23.65 -1.91
N HIS A 691 1.47 23.08 -0.72
CA HIS A 691 0.84 23.79 0.39
C HIS A 691 1.16 23.08 1.72
N PRO A 692 1.28 23.77 2.86
CA PRO A 692 1.60 23.15 4.16
C PRO A 692 0.66 22.03 4.60
N SER A 693 -0.61 22.07 4.18
CA SER A 693 -1.60 21.04 4.48
C SER A 693 -1.43 19.76 3.65
N LEU A 694 -0.60 19.79 2.62
CA LEU A 694 -0.37 18.65 1.75
C LEU A 694 0.87 17.85 2.22
N GLY A 695 0.75 16.52 2.20
CA GLY A 695 1.90 15.62 2.33
C GLY A 695 2.71 15.53 1.04
N GLU A 696 2.03 15.50 -0.10
CA GLU A 696 2.59 15.47 -1.45
C GLU A 696 1.92 16.55 -2.32
N PRO A 697 2.63 17.15 -3.29
CA PRO A 697 2.06 18.20 -4.12
C PRO A 697 0.93 17.68 -5.02
N LEU A 698 -0.04 18.54 -5.32
CA LEU A 698 -1.17 18.24 -6.20
C LEU A 698 -0.85 18.60 -7.65
N ASP A 699 -1.18 17.71 -8.58
CA ASP A 699 -0.98 17.94 -10.01
C ASP A 699 -2.31 17.96 -10.78
N ARG A 700 -2.41 18.87 -11.76
CA ARG A 700 -3.42 18.84 -12.83
C ARG A 700 -2.74 18.99 -14.17
N SER A 701 -3.13 18.17 -15.15
CA SER A 701 -2.57 18.20 -16.51
C SER A 701 -3.56 18.81 -17.48
N THR A 702 -3.04 19.51 -18.51
CA THR A 702 -3.81 19.87 -19.70
C THR A 702 -4.23 18.65 -20.51
N GLY A 703 -3.62 17.49 -20.29
CA GLY A 703 -3.60 16.39 -21.24
C GLY A 703 -2.83 16.77 -22.51
N ALA A 704 -2.77 15.84 -23.46
CA ALA A 704 -2.11 16.04 -24.75
C ALA A 704 -2.70 17.25 -25.50
N LEU A 705 -1.84 18.20 -25.85
CA LEU A 705 -2.22 19.37 -26.63
C LEU A 705 -2.44 19.00 -28.10
N SER A 706 -3.45 19.62 -28.71
CA SER A 706 -3.66 19.58 -30.16
C SER A 706 -3.43 20.99 -30.71
N VAL A 707 -2.39 21.14 -31.53
CA VAL A 707 -2.05 22.41 -32.18
C VAL A 707 -2.44 22.31 -33.64
N THR A 708 -3.17 23.29 -34.16
CA THR A 708 -3.66 23.28 -35.56
C THR A 708 -3.07 24.42 -36.38
N GLY A 709 -2.79 24.17 -37.66
CA GLY A 709 -2.42 25.16 -38.67
C GLY A 709 -3.52 25.24 -39.72
N VAL A 710 -4.00 26.44 -40.03
CA VAL A 710 -5.09 26.62 -41.00
C VAL A 710 -4.50 26.70 -42.42
N PRO A 711 -4.85 25.78 -43.35
CA PRO A 711 -4.38 25.82 -44.73
C PRO A 711 -4.77 27.11 -45.43
N VAL A 712 -3.81 27.72 -46.11
CA VAL A 712 -4.02 28.90 -46.96
C VAL A 712 -3.59 28.58 -48.38
N VAL A 713 -4.47 28.80 -49.37
CA VAL A 713 -4.10 28.70 -50.79
C VAL A 713 -3.25 29.93 -51.13
N ARG A 714 -1.94 29.72 -51.31
CA ARG A 714 -0.96 30.77 -51.57
C ARG A 714 -0.98 31.23 -53.02
N SER A 715 -1.09 30.29 -53.96
CA SER A 715 -1.08 30.60 -55.39
C SER A 715 -1.79 29.52 -56.21
N CYS A 716 -2.25 29.91 -57.40
CA CYS A 716 -2.71 29.00 -58.46
C CYS A 716 -2.05 29.45 -59.76
N THR A 717 -1.37 28.56 -60.47
CA THR A 717 -0.61 28.88 -61.69
C THR A 717 -0.84 27.85 -62.80
N GLN A 718 -0.54 28.22 -64.05
CA GLN A 718 -0.59 27.33 -65.21
C GLN A 718 0.83 27.01 -65.70
N ARG A 719 1.15 25.72 -65.90
CA ARG A 719 2.38 25.29 -66.60
C ARG A 719 2.03 24.32 -67.72
N GLY A 720 2.01 24.82 -68.96
CA GLY A 720 1.59 24.05 -70.12
C GLY A 720 0.16 23.53 -69.95
N LYS A 721 0.02 22.20 -69.87
CA LYS A 721 -1.26 21.50 -69.66
C LYS A 721 -1.70 21.36 -68.20
N TYR A 722 -0.89 21.79 -67.24
CA TYR A 722 -1.13 21.56 -65.82
C TYR A 722 -1.63 22.81 -65.10
N ILE A 723 -2.59 22.61 -64.19
CA ILE A 723 -2.99 23.59 -63.17
C ILE A 723 -2.25 23.22 -61.88
N ILE A 724 -1.54 24.18 -61.29
CA ILE A 724 -0.74 23.98 -60.08
C ILE A 724 -1.33 24.85 -58.97
N MET A 725 -1.73 24.24 -57.86
CA MET A 725 -2.23 24.91 -56.66
C MET A 725 -1.23 24.73 -55.52
N GLU A 726 -0.83 25.82 -54.88
CA GLU A 726 0.03 25.82 -53.69
C GLU A 726 -0.78 26.13 -52.44
N ILE A 727 -0.77 25.21 -51.47
CA ILE A 727 -1.42 25.34 -50.16
C ILE A 727 -0.32 25.35 -49.11
N ASP A 728 -0.33 26.30 -48.20
CA ASP A 728 0.74 26.54 -47.23
C ASP A 728 0.16 26.64 -45.80
N GLN A 729 1.04 26.58 -44.79
CA GLN A 729 0.73 26.87 -43.38
C GLN A 729 -0.29 25.95 -42.70
N PHE A 730 -0.47 24.72 -43.18
CA PHE A 730 -1.38 23.75 -42.55
C PHE A 730 -0.67 22.75 -41.64
N TYR A 731 -1.39 22.31 -40.62
CA TYR A 731 -0.96 21.28 -39.67
C TYR A 731 -2.21 20.70 -38.99
N PRO A 732 -2.37 19.37 -38.81
CA PRO A 732 -1.42 18.29 -39.09
C PRO A 732 -1.23 18.01 -40.59
N GLN A 733 -0.40 17.02 -40.94
CA GLN A 733 -0.04 16.70 -42.33
C GLN A 733 -1.24 16.30 -43.21
N ASP A 734 -2.27 15.71 -42.61
CA ASP A 734 -3.39 15.09 -43.33
C ASP A 734 -4.27 16.15 -44.00
N ILE A 735 -4.05 16.37 -45.29
CA ILE A 735 -4.82 17.27 -46.13
C ILE A 735 -5.36 16.52 -47.35
N GLY A 736 -6.66 16.67 -47.61
CA GLY A 736 -7.31 16.12 -48.79
C GLY A 736 -7.43 17.17 -49.88
N VAL A 737 -6.92 16.90 -51.08
CA VAL A 737 -7.15 17.76 -52.26
C VAL A 737 -7.74 16.93 -53.38
N THR A 738 -8.97 17.26 -53.78
CA THR A 738 -9.68 16.56 -54.86
C THR A 738 -9.93 17.49 -56.03
N TRP A 739 -9.64 17.01 -57.24
CA TRP A 739 -9.91 17.73 -58.49
C TRP A 739 -11.00 17.03 -59.29
N GLN A 740 -11.92 17.82 -59.85
CA GLN A 740 -12.98 17.33 -60.74
C GLN A 740 -13.08 18.21 -61.98
N ARG A 741 -13.55 17.63 -63.10
CA ARG A 741 -13.77 18.33 -64.39
C ARG A 741 -15.18 18.15 -64.95
N ALA A 742 -15.69 19.14 -65.67
CA ALA A 742 -16.95 19.08 -66.41
C ALA A 742 -16.81 19.70 -67.82
N GLU A 743 -17.53 19.16 -68.81
CA GLU A 743 -17.45 19.56 -70.24
C GLU A 743 -18.54 20.55 -70.68
N LYS A 744 -19.58 20.74 -69.84
CA LYS A 744 -20.68 21.70 -70.05
C LYS A 744 -20.97 22.39 -68.72
N GLU A 745 -21.78 23.45 -68.74
CA GLU A 745 -22.22 24.23 -67.57
C GLU A 745 -22.37 23.38 -66.28
N PRO A 746 -22.01 23.92 -65.10
CA PRO A 746 -21.52 23.16 -63.94
C PRO A 746 -22.58 22.24 -63.32
N LYS A 747 -22.81 21.07 -63.92
CA LYS A 747 -23.77 20.07 -63.45
C LYS A 747 -23.23 18.64 -63.46
N ASP A 748 -22.20 18.32 -64.25
CA ASP A 748 -21.66 16.96 -64.41
C ASP A 748 -20.13 16.87 -64.14
N TYR A 749 -19.71 17.07 -62.88
CA TYR A 749 -18.31 16.97 -62.48
C TYR A 749 -17.85 15.49 -62.35
N LYS A 750 -16.80 15.13 -63.10
CA LYS A 750 -16.12 13.83 -63.03
C LYS A 750 -14.76 13.95 -62.33
N PRO A 751 -14.39 13.03 -61.44
CA PRO A 751 -13.09 13.06 -60.76
C PRO A 751 -11.92 12.89 -61.74
N ILE A 752 -10.80 13.55 -61.45
CA ILE A 752 -9.56 13.44 -62.24
C ILE A 752 -8.61 12.48 -61.49
N PRO A 753 -8.24 11.32 -62.08
CA PRO A 753 -7.45 10.31 -61.37
C PRO A 753 -5.95 10.65 -61.25
N ASP A 754 -5.37 11.36 -62.22
CA ASP A 754 -3.93 11.66 -62.30
C ASP A 754 -3.56 13.01 -61.65
N VAL A 755 -3.87 13.17 -60.35
CA VAL A 755 -3.45 14.34 -59.57
C VAL A 755 -2.11 14.06 -58.88
N GLN A 756 -1.10 14.88 -59.13
CA GLN A 756 0.20 14.77 -58.46
C GLN A 756 0.27 15.75 -57.29
N ASN A 757 0.35 15.22 -56.08
CA ASN A 757 0.49 15.99 -54.85
C ASN A 757 1.93 15.89 -54.33
N LYS A 758 2.61 17.02 -54.17
CA LYS A 758 3.95 17.10 -53.57
C LYS A 758 3.89 17.84 -52.25
N LEU A 759 4.26 17.15 -51.17
CA LEU A 759 4.24 17.68 -49.82
C LEU A 759 5.65 18.09 -49.38
N TYR A 760 5.75 19.24 -48.71
CA TYR A 760 6.97 19.78 -48.13
C TYR A 760 6.70 20.21 -46.69
N GLN A 761 7.70 20.08 -45.82
CA GLN A 761 7.64 20.60 -44.46
C GLN A 761 8.35 21.96 -44.40
N ASN A 762 7.71 22.96 -43.82
CA ASN A 762 8.28 24.29 -43.58
C ASN A 762 9.24 24.25 -42.37
N SER A 763 10.13 25.24 -42.28
CA SER A 763 11.07 25.37 -41.16
C SER A 763 10.36 25.60 -39.82
N ASP A 764 9.17 26.21 -39.85
CA ASP A 764 8.30 26.45 -38.69
C ASP A 764 7.56 25.16 -38.22
N GLY A 765 7.63 24.08 -38.99
CA GLY A 765 7.00 22.79 -38.69
C GLY A 765 5.64 22.56 -39.31
N THR A 766 5.05 23.57 -39.97
CA THR A 766 3.83 23.40 -40.79
C THR A 766 4.14 22.71 -42.11
N TYR A 767 3.11 22.38 -42.87
CA TYR A 767 3.23 21.74 -44.17
C TYR A 767 2.80 22.66 -45.30
N ARG A 768 3.42 22.43 -46.46
CA ARG A 768 3.06 22.99 -47.75
C ARG A 768 2.77 21.88 -48.74
N LEU A 769 1.71 22.01 -49.51
CA LEU A 769 1.32 21.08 -50.56
C LEU A 769 1.29 21.81 -51.90
N THR A 770 1.95 21.24 -52.91
CA THR A 770 1.77 21.60 -54.31
C THR A 770 0.92 20.52 -54.98
N SER A 771 -0.32 20.84 -55.33
CA SER A 771 -1.24 19.96 -56.06
C SER A 771 -1.22 20.29 -57.55
N ILE A 772 -0.89 19.31 -58.38
CA ILE A 772 -0.73 19.44 -59.83
C ILE A 772 -1.80 18.60 -60.51
N CYS A 773 -2.67 19.25 -61.26
CA CYS A 773 -3.76 18.62 -62.01
C CYS A 773 -3.49 18.73 -63.51
N GLU A 774 -3.58 17.61 -64.23
CA GLU A 774 -3.52 17.63 -65.70
C GLU A 774 -4.86 18.11 -66.28
N GLY A 775 -4.86 19.34 -66.79
CA GLY A 775 -6.03 19.96 -67.40
C GLY A 775 -6.14 19.77 -68.92
N MET A 776 -5.20 19.07 -69.57
CA MET A 776 -5.29 18.74 -71.01
C MET A 776 -4.80 17.32 -71.32
N GLY A 777 -5.71 16.40 -71.66
CA GLY A 777 -5.34 15.13 -72.26
C GLY A 777 -4.88 15.27 -73.72
N LEU A 778 -4.30 14.20 -74.29
CA LEU A 778 -3.87 14.17 -75.71
C LEU A 778 -5.01 14.46 -76.69
N MET A 779 -6.22 13.97 -76.40
CA MET A 779 -7.43 14.18 -77.22
C MET A 779 -8.08 15.56 -77.01
N ASP A 780 -7.86 16.18 -75.85
CA ASP A 780 -8.47 17.46 -75.48
C ASP A 780 -7.78 18.67 -76.13
N ARG A 781 -6.61 18.46 -76.76
CA ARG A 781 -5.86 19.48 -77.52
C ARG A 781 -6.55 19.87 -78.83
N MET A 782 -7.40 19.00 -79.37
CA MET A 782 -8.15 19.22 -80.61
C MET A 782 -9.62 19.60 -80.36
N ASN A 783 -10.06 19.66 -79.09
CA ASN A 783 -11.42 19.98 -78.69
C ASN A 783 -11.56 21.49 -78.38
N PRO A 784 -12.43 22.25 -79.08
CA PRO A 784 -12.62 23.69 -78.86
C PRO A 784 -13.53 24.02 -77.67
N ASN A 785 -14.09 23.01 -76.98
CA ASN A 785 -15.03 23.24 -75.89
C ASN A 785 -14.36 23.79 -74.63
N ASP A 786 -15.12 24.62 -73.90
CA ASP A 786 -14.75 25.12 -72.58
C ASP A 786 -14.87 24.00 -71.54
N PHE A 787 -13.89 23.89 -70.63
CA PHE A 787 -13.91 22.91 -69.54
C PHE A 787 -13.87 23.60 -68.19
N TYR A 788 -14.70 23.15 -67.25
CA TYR A 788 -14.72 23.62 -65.86
C TYR A 788 -13.97 22.66 -64.97
N PHE A 789 -13.17 23.19 -64.05
CA PHE A 789 -12.44 22.42 -63.05
C PHE A 789 -12.79 22.94 -61.66
N THR A 790 -12.93 22.05 -60.69
CA THR A 790 -13.04 22.43 -59.28
C THR A 790 -12.00 21.69 -58.46
N ALA A 791 -11.31 22.43 -57.60
CA ALA A 791 -10.38 21.93 -56.62
C ALA A 791 -10.97 22.16 -55.23
N ARG A 792 -11.13 21.08 -54.46
CA ARG A 792 -11.64 21.11 -53.09
C ARG A 792 -10.55 20.66 -52.13
N VAL A 793 -10.23 21.53 -51.17
CA VAL A 793 -9.25 21.30 -50.11
C VAL A 793 -9.98 21.05 -48.80
N GLN A 794 -9.79 19.85 -48.26
CA GLN A 794 -10.38 19.36 -47.02
C GLN A 794 -9.26 19.21 -45.98
N HIS A 795 -9.46 19.76 -44.78
CA HIS A 795 -8.53 19.68 -43.66
C HIS A 795 -9.29 19.85 -42.35
N GLU A 796 -8.82 19.26 -41.25
CA GLU A 796 -9.52 19.33 -39.95
C GLU A 796 -9.67 20.75 -39.40
N ALA A 797 -8.71 21.63 -39.70
CA ALA A 797 -8.75 23.04 -39.33
C ALA A 797 -9.68 23.90 -40.22
N LEU A 798 -10.35 23.31 -41.23
CA LEU A 798 -11.27 23.99 -42.14
C LEU A 798 -12.72 23.58 -41.90
N ASN A 799 -13.58 24.57 -41.66
CA ASN A 799 -15.03 24.41 -41.72
C ASN A 799 -15.67 25.76 -42.14
N PRO A 800 -16.11 25.94 -43.41
CA PRO A 800 -16.19 24.96 -44.51
C PRO A 800 -14.86 24.71 -45.25
N PRO A 801 -14.78 23.65 -46.10
CA PRO A 801 -13.63 23.37 -46.97
C PRO A 801 -13.35 24.50 -47.98
N ILE A 802 -12.10 24.65 -48.42
CA ILE A 802 -11.75 25.63 -49.45
C ILE A 802 -12.09 25.05 -50.83
N GLN A 803 -12.86 25.77 -51.64
CA GLN A 803 -13.17 25.41 -53.02
C GLN A 803 -12.67 26.50 -53.98
N LYS A 804 -12.00 26.08 -55.06
CA LYS A 804 -11.54 26.95 -56.14
C LYS A 804 -12.02 26.41 -57.47
N GLU A 805 -12.57 27.28 -58.30
CA GLU A 805 -13.13 26.93 -59.60
C GLU A 805 -12.31 27.54 -60.72
N PHE A 806 -12.09 26.80 -61.79
CA PHE A 806 -11.29 27.21 -62.93
C PHE A 806 -12.04 26.95 -64.24
N LEU A 807 -11.82 27.81 -65.23
CA LEU A 807 -12.35 27.69 -66.58
C LEU A 807 -11.18 27.57 -67.56
N ARG A 808 -11.22 26.56 -68.43
CA ARG A 808 -10.35 26.50 -69.61
C ARG A 808 -11.08 27.08 -70.81
N LYS A 809 -10.44 28.05 -71.48
CA LYS A 809 -10.86 28.60 -72.77
C LYS A 809 -9.64 28.75 -73.68
N GLU A 810 -9.71 28.20 -74.90
CA GLU A 810 -8.63 28.30 -75.91
C GLU A 810 -7.23 27.86 -75.41
N GLY A 811 -7.17 26.88 -74.49
CA GLY A 811 -5.91 26.37 -73.92
C GLY A 811 -5.31 27.21 -72.78
N VAL A 812 -6.01 28.24 -72.34
CA VAL A 812 -5.67 29.09 -71.19
C VAL A 812 -6.63 28.78 -70.04
N PHE A 813 -6.10 28.71 -68.81
CA PHE A 813 -6.91 28.54 -67.60
C PHE A 813 -7.15 29.88 -66.90
N TYR A 814 -8.37 30.06 -66.39
CA TYR A 814 -8.80 31.22 -65.62
C TYR A 814 -9.33 30.77 -64.26
N LEU A 815 -8.97 31.48 -63.19
CA LEU A 815 -9.58 31.31 -61.87
C LEU A 815 -10.90 32.07 -61.81
N LEU A 816 -11.97 31.40 -61.42
CA LEU A 816 -13.29 31.99 -61.25
C LEU A 816 -13.46 32.49 -59.82
N SER A 817 -13.81 33.77 -59.67
CA SER A 817 -14.21 34.36 -58.39
C SER A 817 -15.71 34.65 -58.42
N GLY A 818 -16.45 34.24 -57.38
CA GLY A 818 -17.92 34.23 -57.33
C GLY A 818 -18.59 35.54 -57.75
N GLY A 819 -18.94 35.63 -59.05
CA GLY A 819 -19.53 36.83 -59.67
C GLY A 819 -18.94 37.24 -61.04
N HIS A 820 -18.51 36.29 -61.88
CA HIS A 820 -18.11 36.49 -63.31
C HIS A 820 -16.79 37.24 -63.60
N LYS A 821 -15.91 37.46 -62.61
CA LYS A 821 -14.52 37.87 -62.90
C LYS A 821 -13.64 36.63 -63.03
N ALA A 822 -13.10 36.45 -64.24
CA ALA A 822 -12.18 35.39 -64.59
C ALA A 822 -10.76 35.98 -64.71
N GLU A 823 -9.85 35.58 -63.82
CA GLU A 823 -8.45 36.02 -63.85
C GLU A 823 -7.60 34.94 -64.51
N GLN A 824 -6.85 35.28 -65.56
CA GLN A 824 -5.96 34.34 -66.23
C GLN A 824 -4.90 33.85 -65.25
N LEU A 825 -4.70 32.53 -65.16
CA LEU A 825 -3.66 31.98 -64.31
C LEU A 825 -2.27 32.41 -64.79
N PRO A 826 -1.39 32.88 -63.89
CA PRO A 826 -0.01 33.22 -64.23
C PRO A 826 0.71 32.01 -64.86
N LYS A 827 1.44 32.24 -65.96
CA LYS A 827 2.28 31.20 -66.58
C LYS A 827 3.52 30.97 -65.71
N GLY A 828 3.70 29.74 -65.22
CA GLY A 828 4.90 29.36 -64.47
C GLY A 828 6.14 29.39 -65.38
N GLN A 829 7.22 30.05 -64.94
CA GLN A 829 8.48 30.08 -65.68
C GLN A 829 9.12 28.68 -65.74
N ASP A 830 9.66 28.33 -66.91
CA ASP A 830 10.42 27.11 -67.14
C ASP A 830 11.88 27.34 -66.69
N SER A 831 12.16 27.25 -65.40
CA SER A 831 13.52 27.29 -64.86
C SER A 831 14.18 25.90 -64.95
N SER A 832 14.42 25.44 -66.18
CA SER A 832 15.41 24.38 -66.47
C SER A 832 16.70 24.94 -67.08
N LYS A 833 16.89 26.27 -67.09
CA LYS A 833 18.18 26.93 -67.36
C LYS A 833 18.29 28.20 -66.52
N ASN A 834 18.81 28.07 -65.31
CA ASN A 834 19.68 29.03 -64.62
C ASN A 834 19.99 28.47 -63.23
N VAL A 835 21.17 27.88 -63.11
CA VAL A 835 21.87 27.77 -61.83
C VAL A 835 22.17 29.22 -61.39
N PRO A 836 21.66 29.71 -60.25
CA PRO A 836 22.31 30.81 -59.59
C PRO A 836 23.60 30.24 -59.00
N THR A 837 24.73 30.58 -59.59
CA THR A 837 26.01 30.58 -58.88
C THR A 837 25.83 31.46 -57.65
N ALA A 838 25.63 30.84 -56.50
CA ALA A 838 25.72 31.52 -55.22
C ALA A 838 27.17 31.97 -55.06
N ALA A 839 27.37 33.28 -55.11
CA ALA A 839 28.60 33.92 -54.67
C ALA A 839 28.82 33.54 -53.20
N ALA A 840 30.03 33.06 -52.91
CA ALA A 840 30.51 32.87 -51.55
C ALA A 840 30.52 34.22 -50.80
N PRO A 841 30.04 34.29 -49.55
CA PRO A 841 30.47 35.35 -48.64
C PRO A 841 31.94 35.10 -48.26
N PRO A 842 32.76 36.15 -48.13
CA PRO A 842 34.14 36.02 -47.68
C PRO A 842 34.16 35.56 -46.21
N GLY A 843 35.09 34.66 -45.90
CA GLY A 843 35.14 33.98 -44.62
C GLY A 843 35.65 34.82 -43.45
N GLU A 844 35.42 34.30 -42.24
CA GLU A 844 36.29 34.52 -41.09
C GLU A 844 36.37 33.25 -40.22
N PHE A 845 37.60 32.70 -40.22
CA PHE A 845 38.35 32.00 -39.18
C PHE A 845 37.80 30.74 -38.48
N LEU A 846 38.30 29.61 -38.99
CA LEU A 846 38.65 28.40 -38.23
C LEU A 846 39.99 28.65 -37.50
N TYR A 847 40.03 28.45 -36.18
CA TYR A 847 41.22 27.94 -35.48
C TYR A 847 40.81 27.01 -34.32
N LEU A 848 41.59 25.93 -34.22
CA LEU A 848 41.48 24.75 -33.35
C LEU A 848 41.35 25.03 -31.84
N MET A 849 40.70 24.11 -31.12
CA MET A 849 41.32 23.36 -29.98
C MET A 849 40.66 21.98 -29.87
N VAL A 850 41.31 20.91 -30.36
CA VAL A 850 42.19 19.97 -29.64
C VAL A 850 41.43 19.06 -28.66
N VAL A 851 41.26 17.80 -29.10
CA VAL A 851 40.98 16.64 -28.26
C VAL A 851 42.33 16.13 -27.75
N THR A 852 42.54 16.10 -26.43
CA THR A 852 43.60 15.31 -25.80
C THR A 852 43.12 14.63 -24.53
N HIS A 853 43.57 13.38 -24.38
CA HIS A 853 43.39 12.48 -23.24
C HIS A 853 43.84 13.04 -21.87
N SER A 854 43.21 12.50 -20.82
CA SER A 854 43.58 12.35 -19.38
C SER A 854 45.12 12.25 -19.10
N PRO A 855 45.70 12.59 -17.91
CA PRO A 855 45.37 11.94 -16.60
C PRO A 855 45.70 12.63 -15.23
N TYR A 856 45.30 11.95 -14.14
CA TYR A 856 45.87 11.81 -12.77
C TYR A 856 45.74 12.89 -11.63
N THR A 857 45.04 12.45 -10.56
CA THR A 857 45.30 12.51 -9.07
C THR A 857 45.49 13.78 -8.23
N ALA A 858 44.78 13.75 -7.07
CA ALA A 858 45.16 14.17 -5.69
C ALA A 858 45.15 15.68 -5.39
N LEU A 859 44.80 16.27 -4.22
CA LEU A 859 44.76 15.89 -2.78
C LEU A 859 44.18 17.16 -2.05
N ILE A 860 43.22 17.14 -1.10
CA ILE A 860 43.31 17.26 0.40
C ILE A 860 42.01 18.00 0.83
N GLN A 861 41.06 17.45 1.61
CA GLN A 861 40.95 17.31 3.07
C GLN A 861 40.87 18.60 3.93
N GLN A 862 39.91 18.57 4.87
CA GLN A 862 39.75 19.30 6.14
C GLN A 862 39.01 20.65 6.21
N GLY A 863 38.09 20.70 7.20
CA GLY A 863 37.47 21.91 7.71
C GLY A 863 36.30 21.68 8.69
N ILE A 864 36.48 20.89 9.76
CA ILE A 864 35.63 20.96 10.98
C ILE A 864 36.47 21.59 12.09
N LYS A 865 36.03 22.76 12.60
CA LYS A 865 35.84 23.12 14.04
C LYS A 865 35.96 24.63 14.27
N GLY A 866 34.97 25.15 15.01
CA GLY A 866 35.17 26.21 16.00
C GLY A 866 34.64 27.60 15.65
N HIS A 867 33.35 27.87 15.91
CA HIS A 867 32.90 28.73 17.00
C HIS A 867 31.38 28.69 17.17
#